data_AF-A0A2T2T0S6-F1
#
_entry.id   AF-A0A2T2T0S6-F1
#
_cell.length_a   1.000
_cell.length_b   1.000
_cell.length_c   1.000
_cell.angle_alpha   90.00
_cell.angle_beta   90.00
_cell.angle_gamma   90.00
#
_symmetry.space_group_name_H-M   'P 1'
#
loop_
_entity.id
_entity.type
_entity.pdbx_description
1 polymer ?
#
loop_
_entity_poly.entity_id
_entity_poly.type
_entity_poly.pdbx_seq_one_letter_code
_entity_poly.pdbx_strand_id
1 'polypeptide(L)'
;MDVPKRAVGLVILLIIGAGPVLPAVAQQRAPLPSEQHASTRPPSAVAVETLPSVDASALRAEDRARSDRVGPYRYGKTIETNFSPDRDGTWEQLSSGEWLWRLRIRSRDAVSLSAGFTQFQLPAGAALYLHGPGDTAVHGPYTAADATAGQHWTPLIRGEELILELVVPADRRSGVRLKIGKTVYGYRSLPGRGNAVPSKSGSCNLDVACEEADPWREQVRSVGRYTFESNGSTFLCSGALINNTAEDGTPYFMTAEHCISTPEEATTMVFYWNYQNETCRPLGSPENGSVTDDDLGEQTSSGAVLRARLGNWHQSDQISGKPDLALVEVDDEIPEAYNLYLSGWSRAGTASTESVTIHHPQGHGKRISFDEDPSSITAYGQNSGGDTHLRIGNWELGTTERGSSGGPLYDTDQHVVGVLSGGFAGCGEGDPSEDNDEPDWYGRLAPGFENGDYDGTTFADVLDPQNTGTEILDGRPQSEEADFTPPAEIQDFRITRVNTRQQEVTLRWTATGDDGREGTAQRYDLRFDTTRIESTADFEQAQAVDSSPPPSTAGQTETAVVDASDGLEVGQSYYFAVVAEDDAGNRSPWTAPTRKAVLVKDIEIEEGDVTAGANRSVAETQFVLNETQEVRVELYDLLGRRVRVLLDGKKIQEGFEQVVQFRTNSLSSGPYFLRFRGERFTVTRKIVVVN
;
A
#
# COMPACT_ATOMS: atom_id res chain seq x y z
N MET A 1 67.77 -7.63 53.14
CA MET A 1 67.07 -8.92 53.08
C MET A 1 65.68 -8.65 52.56
N ASP A 2 65.29 -9.44 51.57
CA ASP A 2 63.91 -9.69 51.12
C ASP A 2 63.11 -8.57 50.44
N VAL A 3 63.04 -8.73 49.12
CA VAL A 3 61.96 -8.27 48.25
C VAL A 3 60.66 -8.99 48.61
N PRO A 4 59.52 -8.28 48.77
CA PRO A 4 58.22 -8.90 48.61
C PRO A 4 57.55 -8.48 47.31
N LYS A 5 57.11 -9.54 46.63
CA LYS A 5 56.35 -9.69 45.40
C LYS A 5 55.13 -8.76 45.30
N ARG A 6 54.96 -8.15 44.13
CA ARG A 6 53.69 -7.55 43.69
C ARG A 6 52.70 -8.68 43.37
N ALA A 7 51.54 -8.67 44.02
CA ALA A 7 50.41 -9.53 43.71
C ALA A 7 49.73 -9.02 42.42
N VAL A 8 49.62 -9.89 41.43
CA VAL A 8 48.78 -9.71 40.24
C VAL A 8 47.37 -10.17 40.63
N GLY A 9 46.44 -9.22 40.73
CA GLY A 9 45.01 -9.51 40.85
C GLY A 9 44.45 -9.82 39.46
N LEU A 10 44.05 -11.06 39.26
CA LEU A 10 43.36 -11.54 38.06
C LEU A 10 41.90 -11.07 38.14
N VAL A 11 41.53 -10.06 37.33
CA VAL A 11 40.13 -9.67 37.12
C VAL A 11 39.53 -10.68 36.14
N ILE A 12 38.63 -11.53 36.64
CA ILE A 12 37.79 -12.39 35.80
C ILE A 12 36.66 -11.51 35.26
N LEU A 13 36.78 -11.13 33.99
CA LEU A 13 35.68 -10.53 33.22
C LEU A 13 34.68 -11.64 32.88
N LEU A 14 33.51 -11.63 33.50
CA LEU A 14 32.36 -12.43 33.05
C LEU A 14 31.83 -11.78 31.76
N ILE A 15 32.16 -12.39 30.61
CA ILE A 15 31.51 -12.09 29.34
C ILE A 15 30.17 -12.83 29.36
N ILE A 16 29.08 -12.09 29.63
CA ILE A 16 27.72 -12.54 29.34
C ILE A 16 27.61 -12.50 27.81
N GLY A 17 27.64 -13.67 27.17
CA GLY A 17 27.38 -13.79 25.76
C GLY A 17 25.93 -13.45 25.47
N ALA A 18 25.69 -12.24 24.98
CA ALA A 18 24.48 -11.93 24.23
C ALA A 18 24.51 -12.79 22.96
N GLY A 19 23.57 -13.74 22.86
CA GLY A 19 23.31 -14.41 21.59
C GLY A 19 22.85 -13.39 20.55
N PRO A 20 23.08 -13.64 19.25
CA PRO A 20 22.58 -12.75 18.22
C PRO A 20 21.05 -12.73 18.31
N VAL A 21 20.50 -11.55 18.64
CA VAL A 21 19.12 -11.21 18.33
C VAL A 21 19.07 -11.19 16.80
N LEU A 22 18.34 -12.13 16.21
CA LEU A 22 18.07 -12.11 14.78
C LEU A 22 17.15 -10.91 14.51
N PRO A 23 17.47 -10.05 13.53
CA PRO A 23 16.60 -8.94 13.16
C PRO A 23 15.28 -9.49 12.58
N ALA A 24 14.21 -8.74 12.83
CA ALA A 24 12.89 -8.99 12.28
C ALA A 24 12.99 -9.00 10.74
N VAL A 25 12.60 -10.12 10.16
CA VAL A 25 12.62 -10.35 8.72
C VAL A 25 11.45 -9.56 8.13
N ALA A 26 11.74 -8.67 7.17
CA ALA A 26 10.77 -8.11 6.24
C ALA A 26 9.73 -9.18 5.87
N GLN A 27 8.43 -8.86 5.91
CA GLN A 27 7.26 -9.75 5.86
C GLN A 27 7.28 -10.75 4.69
N GLN A 28 8.21 -11.70 4.73
CA GLN A 28 8.24 -12.90 3.91
C GLN A 28 7.01 -13.67 4.34
N ARG A 29 6.10 -13.93 3.39
CA ARG A 29 4.97 -14.86 3.52
C ARG A 29 5.35 -15.92 4.54
N ALA A 30 4.73 -15.89 5.72
CA ALA A 30 5.08 -16.82 6.78
C ALA A 30 4.93 -18.23 6.19
N PRO A 31 6.03 -18.98 6.01
CA PRO A 31 5.95 -20.23 5.27
C PRO A 31 5.01 -21.13 6.04
N LEU A 32 3.99 -21.68 5.37
CA LEU A 32 3.00 -22.51 6.05
C LEU A 32 3.72 -23.68 6.73
N PRO A 33 3.30 -24.11 7.92
CA PRO A 33 3.87 -25.30 8.56
C PRO A 33 3.93 -26.50 7.60
N SER A 34 2.92 -26.67 6.74
CA SER A 34 2.93 -27.75 5.74
C SER A 34 4.00 -27.60 4.64
N GLU A 35 4.45 -26.39 4.33
CA GLU A 35 5.48 -26.08 3.33
C GLU A 35 6.90 -26.20 3.91
N GLN A 36 7.05 -26.02 5.22
CA GLN A 36 8.34 -26.11 5.91
C GLN A 36 8.89 -27.54 6.04
N HIS A 37 8.04 -28.56 5.86
CA HIS A 37 8.41 -29.96 6.07
C HIS A 37 8.10 -30.85 4.85
N ALA A 38 9.14 -31.49 4.31
CA ALA A 38 9.05 -32.35 3.12
C ALA A 38 8.16 -33.62 3.28
N SER A 39 7.73 -33.96 4.50
CA SER A 39 7.00 -35.18 4.81
C SER A 39 5.54 -34.96 5.19
N THR A 40 5.00 -33.75 5.00
CA THR A 40 3.60 -33.44 5.32
C THR A 40 2.66 -34.18 4.36
N ARG A 41 1.51 -34.63 4.87
CA ARG A 41 0.50 -35.28 4.01
C ARG A 41 0.01 -34.31 2.93
N PRO A 42 -0.33 -34.79 1.72
CA PRO A 42 -0.87 -33.92 0.68
C PRO A 42 -2.23 -33.34 1.11
N PRO A 43 -2.64 -32.17 0.59
CA PRO A 43 -3.94 -31.55 0.92
C PRO A 43 -5.15 -32.46 0.68
N SER A 44 -5.06 -33.42 -0.24
CA SER A 44 -6.10 -34.43 -0.50
C SER A 44 -6.32 -35.43 0.64
N ALA A 45 -5.37 -35.57 1.56
CA ALA A 45 -5.45 -36.42 2.74
C ALA A 45 -5.87 -35.66 4.01
N VAL A 46 -6.08 -34.34 3.91
CA VAL A 46 -6.60 -33.50 5.00
C VAL A 46 -8.13 -33.59 5.00
N ALA A 47 -8.73 -33.78 6.18
CA ALA A 47 -10.18 -33.81 6.35
C ALA A 47 -10.85 -32.51 5.86
N VAL A 48 -11.99 -32.66 5.20
CA VAL A 48 -12.80 -31.56 4.66
C VAL A 48 -14.17 -31.59 5.31
N GLU A 49 -14.55 -30.49 5.95
CA GLU A 49 -15.90 -30.24 6.46
C GLU A 49 -16.67 -29.39 5.45
N THR A 50 -17.80 -29.90 4.96
CA THR A 50 -18.63 -29.18 3.98
C THR A 50 -19.81 -28.52 4.67
N LEU A 51 -19.92 -27.21 4.52
CA LEU A 51 -21.02 -26.43 5.09
C LEU A 51 -22.33 -26.62 4.29
N PRO A 52 -23.49 -26.38 4.93
CA PRO A 52 -24.77 -26.31 4.23
C PRO A 52 -24.77 -25.28 3.10
N SER A 53 -25.51 -25.56 2.02
CA SER A 53 -25.69 -24.59 0.93
C SER A 53 -26.43 -23.34 1.40
N VAL A 54 -25.96 -22.17 0.96
CA VAL A 54 -26.59 -20.88 1.23
C VAL A 54 -27.21 -20.31 -0.05
N ASP A 55 -28.45 -19.81 0.04
CA ASP A 55 -29.09 -19.11 -1.07
C ASP A 55 -28.61 -17.65 -1.14
N ALA A 56 -27.46 -17.44 -1.76
CA ALA A 56 -26.89 -16.12 -2.00
C ALA A 56 -27.82 -15.21 -2.82
N SER A 57 -28.67 -15.77 -3.68
CA SER A 57 -29.60 -14.98 -4.51
C SER A 57 -30.72 -14.38 -3.68
N ALA A 58 -31.26 -15.15 -2.72
CA ALA A 58 -32.24 -14.68 -1.75
C ALA A 58 -31.65 -13.62 -0.81
N LEU A 59 -30.42 -13.81 -0.32
CA LEU A 59 -29.75 -12.81 0.52
C LEU A 59 -29.56 -11.47 -0.21
N ARG A 60 -29.10 -11.50 -1.47
CA ARG A 60 -28.98 -10.27 -2.28
C ARG A 60 -30.35 -9.63 -2.57
N ALA A 61 -31.41 -10.42 -2.72
CA ALA A 61 -32.76 -9.89 -2.90
C ALA A 61 -33.30 -9.22 -1.62
N GLU A 62 -33.02 -9.82 -0.45
CA GLU A 62 -33.33 -9.21 0.85
C GLU A 62 -32.58 -7.89 1.03
N ASP A 63 -31.28 -7.84 0.68
CA ASP A 63 -30.49 -6.61 0.77
C ASP A 63 -31.06 -5.49 -0.12
N ARG A 64 -31.44 -5.82 -1.37
CA ARG A 64 -32.09 -4.86 -2.27
C ARG A 64 -33.44 -4.37 -1.74
N ALA A 65 -34.20 -5.22 -1.05
CA ALA A 65 -35.47 -4.82 -0.45
C ALA A 65 -35.31 -3.93 0.80
N ARG A 66 -34.09 -3.80 1.31
CA ARG A 66 -33.73 -2.95 2.46
C ARG A 66 -32.81 -1.80 2.06
N SER A 67 -32.58 -1.57 0.76
CA SER A 67 -31.60 -0.58 0.27
C SER A 67 -32.05 0.88 0.42
N ASP A 68 -33.24 1.12 0.96
CA ASP A 68 -33.73 2.43 1.38
C ASP A 68 -33.51 2.67 2.88
N ARG A 69 -33.06 1.65 3.61
CA ARG A 69 -32.79 1.71 5.05
C ARG A 69 -31.33 2.02 5.33
N VAL A 70 -31.16 2.80 6.38
CA VAL A 70 -29.87 3.03 7.03
C VAL A 70 -29.44 1.75 7.72
N GLY A 71 -28.16 1.45 7.67
CA GLY A 71 -27.58 0.31 8.36
C GLY A 71 -26.29 -0.18 7.72
N PRO A 72 -25.55 -1.03 8.44
CA PRO A 72 -24.24 -1.50 8.04
C PRO A 72 -24.31 -2.42 6.81
N TYR A 73 -23.23 -2.47 6.02
CA TYR A 73 -23.25 -3.16 4.73
C TYR A 73 -23.04 -4.67 4.88
N ARG A 74 -24.11 -5.45 4.71
CA ARG A 74 -24.06 -6.92 4.84
C ARG A 74 -23.31 -7.57 3.68
N TYR A 75 -22.25 -8.30 3.98
CA TYR A 75 -21.45 -9.02 2.98
C TYR A 75 -21.54 -10.55 3.10
N GLY A 76 -21.93 -11.05 4.28
CA GLY A 76 -21.93 -12.48 4.55
C GLY A 76 -23.03 -12.95 5.49
N LYS A 77 -23.22 -14.27 5.49
CA LYS A 77 -24.12 -14.99 6.39
C LYS A 77 -23.29 -15.84 7.33
N THR A 78 -23.55 -15.74 8.63
CA THR A 78 -22.91 -16.59 9.62
C THR A 78 -23.61 -17.93 9.70
N ILE A 79 -22.84 -19.01 9.58
CA ILE A 79 -23.28 -20.39 9.74
C ILE A 79 -22.76 -20.88 11.09
N GLU A 80 -23.66 -21.32 11.97
CA GLU A 80 -23.29 -21.97 13.23
C GLU A 80 -22.62 -23.32 12.95
N THR A 81 -21.44 -23.51 13.53
CA THR A 81 -20.62 -24.71 13.41
C THR A 81 -20.18 -25.20 14.79
N ASN A 82 -19.45 -26.31 14.85
CA ASN A 82 -18.98 -26.84 16.13
C ASN A 82 -17.66 -27.60 15.97
N PHE A 83 -16.78 -27.17 15.07
CA PHE A 83 -15.56 -27.91 14.75
C PHE A 83 -14.48 -27.74 15.82
N SER A 84 -13.76 -28.80 16.14
CA SER A 84 -12.71 -28.78 17.15
C SER A 84 -11.59 -29.78 16.82
N PRO A 85 -10.31 -29.49 17.14
CA PRO A 85 -9.20 -30.37 16.77
C PRO A 85 -9.22 -31.78 17.39
N ASP A 86 -9.98 -32.01 18.46
CA ASP A 86 -10.14 -33.32 19.08
C ASP A 86 -11.10 -34.25 18.32
N ARG A 87 -12.01 -33.69 17.52
CA ARG A 87 -13.03 -34.43 16.78
C ARG A 87 -12.86 -34.34 15.26
N ASP A 88 -12.50 -33.17 14.77
CA ASP A 88 -12.47 -32.83 13.35
C ASP A 88 -11.03 -32.51 12.90
N GLY A 89 -10.81 -32.47 11.59
CA GLY A 89 -9.49 -32.21 11.00
C GLY A 89 -8.55 -33.43 11.04
N THR A 90 -7.29 -33.20 10.74
CA THR A 90 -6.27 -34.25 10.60
C THR A 90 -5.02 -33.86 11.36
N TRP A 91 -4.66 -34.66 12.35
CA TRP A 91 -3.37 -34.57 13.04
C TRP A 91 -2.31 -35.44 12.37
N GLU A 92 -1.12 -34.90 12.25
CA GLU A 92 0.10 -35.64 11.94
C GLU A 92 1.26 -35.15 12.79
N GLN A 93 2.23 -36.03 13.03
CA GLN A 93 3.47 -35.66 13.70
C GLN A 93 4.52 -35.36 12.64
N LEU A 94 5.12 -34.17 12.71
CA LEU A 94 6.16 -33.70 11.81
C LEU A 94 7.50 -34.38 12.14
N SER A 95 8.44 -34.31 11.20
CA SER A 95 9.79 -34.85 11.39
C SER A 95 10.57 -34.13 12.51
N SER A 96 10.19 -32.88 12.84
CA SER A 96 10.69 -32.14 14.01
C SER A 96 10.21 -32.70 15.35
N GLY A 97 9.17 -33.53 15.35
CA GLY A 97 8.49 -34.04 16.54
C GLY A 97 7.24 -33.24 16.93
N GLU A 98 7.06 -32.05 16.38
CA GLU A 98 5.86 -31.20 16.55
C GLU A 98 4.61 -31.85 15.95
N TRP A 99 3.45 -31.40 16.41
CA TRP A 99 2.17 -31.80 15.87
C TRP A 99 1.64 -30.75 14.92
N LEU A 100 1.23 -31.17 13.73
CA LEU A 100 0.48 -30.36 12.77
C LEU A 100 -0.96 -30.86 12.72
N TRP A 101 -1.91 -29.97 13.00
CA TRP A 101 -3.33 -30.19 12.73
C TRP A 101 -3.76 -29.37 11.54
N ARG A 102 -4.50 -29.99 10.62
CA ARG A 102 -5.09 -29.27 9.49
C ARG A 102 -6.56 -29.58 9.33
N LEU A 103 -7.34 -28.58 8.96
CA LEU A 103 -8.76 -28.70 8.65
C LEU A 103 -9.08 -27.86 7.41
N ARG A 104 -9.82 -28.45 6.47
CA ARG A 104 -10.37 -27.73 5.32
C ARG A 104 -11.86 -27.53 5.55
N ILE A 105 -12.34 -26.30 5.45
CA ILE A 105 -13.76 -25.98 5.53
C ILE A 105 -14.18 -25.50 4.15
N ARG A 106 -15.20 -26.13 3.56
CA ARG A 106 -15.69 -25.80 2.22
C ARG A 106 -17.13 -25.36 2.27
N SER A 107 -17.45 -24.26 1.60
CA SER A 107 -18.83 -23.85 1.34
C SER A 107 -18.99 -23.50 -0.12
N ARG A 108 -19.77 -24.33 -0.81
CA ARG A 108 -20.00 -24.19 -2.25
C ARG A 108 -20.54 -22.80 -2.59
N ASP A 109 -20.04 -22.22 -3.68
CA ASP A 109 -20.46 -20.93 -4.23
C ASP A 109 -20.19 -19.73 -3.29
N ALA A 110 -19.41 -19.91 -2.22
CA ALA A 110 -18.95 -18.80 -1.39
C ALA A 110 -17.91 -17.98 -2.15
N VAL A 111 -17.99 -16.67 -2.02
CA VAL A 111 -16.99 -15.74 -2.56
C VAL A 111 -15.81 -15.59 -1.60
N SER A 112 -16.08 -15.67 -0.30
CA SER A 112 -15.07 -15.72 0.75
C SER A 112 -15.56 -16.52 1.95
N LEU A 113 -14.63 -16.94 2.80
CA LEU A 113 -14.88 -17.64 4.06
C LEU A 113 -14.03 -17.04 5.19
N SER A 114 -14.57 -16.97 6.39
CA SER A 114 -13.79 -16.72 7.62
C SER A 114 -14.31 -17.56 8.78
N ALA A 115 -13.52 -17.68 9.84
CA ALA A 115 -13.84 -18.47 11.03
C ALA A 115 -14.02 -17.59 12.26
N GLY A 116 -15.07 -17.89 13.04
CA GLY A 116 -15.28 -17.37 14.39
C GLY A 116 -15.04 -18.47 15.41
N PHE A 117 -13.96 -18.33 16.18
CA PHE A 117 -13.64 -19.21 17.29
C PHE A 117 -14.38 -18.76 18.53
N THR A 118 -15.32 -19.59 18.99
CA THR A 118 -16.05 -19.40 20.26
C THR A 118 -15.23 -19.83 21.47
N GLN A 119 -14.12 -20.52 21.24
CA GLN A 119 -13.10 -20.82 22.23
C GLN A 119 -11.74 -20.82 21.54
N PHE A 120 -10.82 -19.98 22.00
CA PHE A 120 -9.47 -19.85 21.47
C PHE A 120 -8.44 -19.92 22.61
N GLN A 121 -7.91 -21.13 22.87
CA GLN A 121 -6.85 -21.32 23.85
C GLN A 121 -5.77 -22.22 23.27
N LEU A 122 -4.57 -21.65 23.15
CA LEU A 122 -3.40 -22.32 22.61
C LEU A 122 -2.31 -22.44 23.70
N PRO A 123 -1.59 -23.56 23.79
CA PRO A 123 -0.44 -23.67 24.66
C PRO A 123 0.71 -22.81 24.11
N ALA A 124 1.59 -22.31 24.99
CA ALA A 124 2.75 -21.53 24.54
C ALA A 124 3.59 -22.29 23.51
N GLY A 125 3.97 -21.59 22.43
CA GLY A 125 4.69 -22.13 21.27
C GLY A 125 3.80 -22.77 20.21
N ALA A 126 2.48 -22.80 20.39
CA ALA A 126 1.55 -23.16 19.31
C ALA A 126 1.16 -21.93 18.48
N ALA A 127 0.94 -22.15 17.19
CA ALA A 127 0.56 -21.11 16.24
C ALA A 127 -0.45 -21.64 15.21
N LEU A 128 -1.50 -20.85 14.97
CA LEU A 128 -2.53 -21.11 13.97
C LEU A 128 -2.30 -20.23 12.74
N TYR A 129 -2.49 -20.80 11.56
CA TYR A 129 -2.42 -20.13 10.28
C TYR A 129 -3.70 -20.40 9.47
N LEU A 130 -4.09 -19.46 8.63
CA LEU A 130 -5.24 -19.57 7.72
C LEU A 130 -4.85 -19.18 6.31
N HIS A 131 -5.37 -19.92 5.33
CA HIS A 131 -5.15 -19.63 3.91
C HIS A 131 -6.21 -20.29 3.02
N GLY A 132 -6.28 -19.89 1.76
CA GLY A 132 -7.07 -20.54 0.72
C GLY A 132 -6.27 -21.52 -0.14
N PRO A 133 -6.92 -22.36 -0.98
CA PRO A 133 -6.22 -23.20 -1.95
C PRO A 133 -5.54 -22.35 -3.03
N GLY A 134 -4.21 -22.35 -3.07
CA GLY A 134 -3.46 -21.55 -4.04
C GLY A 134 -3.54 -20.04 -3.80
N ASP A 135 -4.08 -19.63 -2.64
CA ASP A 135 -4.03 -18.25 -2.17
C ASP A 135 -2.60 -17.91 -1.77
N THR A 136 -2.14 -16.72 -2.16
CA THR A 136 -0.83 -16.19 -1.78
C THR A 136 -0.86 -15.67 -0.35
N ALA A 137 -2.01 -15.14 0.09
CA ALA A 137 -2.21 -14.59 1.42
C ALA A 137 -2.25 -15.71 2.47
N VAL A 138 -1.34 -15.62 3.44
CA VAL A 138 -1.30 -16.48 4.63
C VAL A 138 -1.50 -15.57 5.84
N HIS A 139 -2.55 -15.84 6.60
CA HIS A 139 -2.84 -15.12 7.83
C HIS A 139 -2.33 -15.88 9.05
N GLY A 140 -1.87 -15.14 10.06
CA GLY A 140 -1.16 -15.64 11.23
C GLY A 140 0.35 -15.42 11.15
N PRO A 141 1.15 -15.93 12.10
CA PRO A 141 0.75 -16.86 13.16
C PRO A 141 -0.15 -16.23 14.22
N TYR A 142 -1.32 -16.84 14.46
CA TYR A 142 -2.16 -16.52 15.63
C TYR A 142 -1.78 -17.41 16.81
N THR A 143 -1.56 -16.78 17.95
CA THR A 143 -1.12 -17.37 19.21
C THR A 143 -2.18 -17.18 20.29
N ALA A 144 -1.91 -17.62 21.52
CA ALA A 144 -2.83 -17.39 22.63
C ALA A 144 -3.05 -15.90 22.97
N ALA A 145 -2.17 -15.00 22.51
CA ALA A 145 -2.28 -13.57 22.75
C ALA A 145 -3.41 -12.91 21.93
N ASP A 146 -3.69 -13.44 20.74
CA ASP A 146 -4.68 -12.90 19.78
C ASP A 146 -6.15 -13.17 20.19
N ALA A 147 -6.37 -13.63 21.42
CA ALA A 147 -7.69 -14.06 21.90
C ALA A 147 -8.40 -12.95 22.67
N THR A 148 -9.31 -12.23 22.01
CA THR A 148 -10.18 -11.26 22.68
C THR A 148 -11.33 -11.96 23.42
N ALA A 149 -11.37 -11.79 24.74
CA ALA A 149 -12.37 -12.43 25.62
C ALA A 149 -12.47 -13.97 25.43
N GLY A 150 -11.35 -14.62 25.08
CA GLY A 150 -11.29 -16.08 24.84
C GLY A 150 -11.88 -16.53 23.51
N GLN A 151 -12.23 -15.59 22.63
CA GLN A 151 -12.66 -15.79 21.25
C GLN A 151 -11.59 -15.28 20.28
N HIS A 152 -11.70 -15.63 19.01
CA HIS A 152 -10.87 -15.04 17.96
C HIS A 152 -11.64 -15.09 16.64
N TRP A 153 -11.58 -14.02 15.87
CA TRP A 153 -12.25 -13.91 14.56
C TRP A 153 -11.20 -13.68 13.50
N THR A 154 -11.28 -14.42 12.41
CA THR A 154 -10.20 -14.39 11.41
C THR A 154 -10.54 -13.49 10.23
N PRO A 155 -9.51 -12.99 9.53
CA PRO A 155 -9.68 -12.39 8.22
C PRO A 155 -10.43 -13.30 7.24
N LEU A 156 -11.00 -12.66 6.23
CA LEU A 156 -11.63 -13.33 5.10
C LEU A 156 -10.57 -13.99 4.22
N ILE A 157 -10.81 -15.25 3.87
CA ILE A 157 -10.08 -16.01 2.87
C ILE A 157 -10.92 -16.05 1.60
N ARG A 158 -10.29 -15.80 0.46
CA ARG A 158 -10.98 -15.75 -0.84
C ARG A 158 -11.35 -17.17 -1.31
N GLY A 159 -12.51 -17.27 -1.95
CA GLY A 159 -13.00 -18.49 -2.57
C GLY A 159 -13.87 -19.37 -1.65
N GLU A 160 -14.13 -20.58 -2.13
CA GLU A 160 -15.08 -21.51 -1.52
C GLU A 160 -14.48 -22.42 -0.45
N GLU A 161 -13.19 -22.28 -0.14
CA GLU A 161 -12.48 -23.15 0.79
C GLU A 161 -11.50 -22.37 1.68
N LEU A 162 -11.61 -22.61 2.98
CA LEU A 162 -10.72 -22.12 4.03
C LEU A 162 -9.90 -23.29 4.57
N ILE A 163 -8.59 -23.11 4.68
CA ILE A 163 -7.67 -24.10 5.24
C ILE A 163 -7.05 -23.53 6.52
N LEU A 164 -7.15 -24.28 7.60
CA LEU A 164 -6.55 -23.97 8.90
C LEU A 164 -5.37 -24.91 9.15
N GLU A 165 -4.23 -24.36 9.55
CA GLU A 165 -3.06 -25.11 9.97
C GLU A 165 -2.63 -24.70 11.39
N LEU A 166 -2.66 -25.63 12.34
CA LEU A 166 -2.20 -25.40 13.71
C LEU A 166 -0.95 -26.25 13.98
N VAL A 167 0.17 -25.59 14.24
CA VAL A 167 1.40 -26.24 14.73
C VAL A 167 1.45 -26.17 16.25
N VAL A 168 1.85 -27.28 16.89
CA VAL A 168 1.92 -27.40 18.35
C VAL A 168 3.18 -28.16 18.76
N PRO A 169 3.90 -27.72 19.81
CA PRO A 169 5.04 -28.46 20.35
C PRO A 169 4.67 -29.90 20.75
N ALA A 170 5.64 -30.80 20.60
CA ALA A 170 5.47 -32.26 20.70
C ALA A 170 4.74 -32.74 21.97
N ASP A 171 5.02 -32.09 23.10
CA ASP A 171 4.52 -32.40 24.44
C ASP A 171 3.31 -31.56 24.87
N ARG A 172 2.82 -30.66 24.01
CA ARG A 172 1.79 -29.66 24.38
C ARG A 172 0.45 -29.83 23.68
N ARG A 173 0.29 -30.83 22.81
CA ARG A 173 -0.97 -31.08 22.09
C ARG A 173 -2.20 -31.16 23.00
N SER A 174 -2.09 -31.75 24.19
CA SER A 174 -3.21 -31.85 25.14
C SER A 174 -3.65 -30.52 25.74
N GLY A 175 -2.91 -29.43 25.52
CA GLY A 175 -3.25 -28.07 25.96
C GLY A 175 -4.12 -27.30 24.97
N VAL A 176 -4.32 -27.79 23.74
CA VAL A 176 -5.13 -27.11 22.72
C VAL A 176 -6.61 -27.17 23.11
N ARG A 177 -7.28 -26.02 23.18
CA ARG A 177 -8.74 -25.91 23.25
C ARG A 177 -9.21 -24.89 22.23
N LEU A 178 -9.52 -25.37 21.03
CA LEU A 178 -10.11 -24.57 19.96
C LEU A 178 -11.51 -25.07 19.63
N LYS A 179 -12.43 -24.13 19.40
CA LYS A 179 -13.76 -24.42 18.88
C LYS A 179 -14.17 -23.39 17.83
N ILE A 180 -14.21 -23.81 16.58
CA ILE A 180 -14.81 -23.06 15.47
C ILE A 180 -16.33 -23.20 15.64
N GLY A 181 -16.93 -22.18 16.26
CA GLY A 181 -18.36 -22.16 16.54
C GLY A 181 -19.15 -21.46 15.43
N LYS A 182 -18.47 -20.66 14.60
CA LYS A 182 -19.08 -19.90 13.52
C LYS A 182 -18.19 -19.97 12.28
N THR A 183 -18.80 -20.05 11.12
CA THR A 183 -18.13 -19.88 9.83
C THR A 183 -18.93 -18.93 8.97
N VAL A 184 -18.25 -17.93 8.40
CA VAL A 184 -18.89 -16.89 7.60
C VAL A 184 -18.90 -17.32 6.15
N TYR A 185 -20.07 -17.26 5.53
CA TYR A 185 -20.28 -17.41 4.09
C TYR A 185 -20.37 -16.03 3.46
N GLY A 186 -19.31 -15.56 2.80
CA GLY A 186 -19.31 -14.32 2.03
C GLY A 186 -20.00 -14.52 0.68
N TYR A 187 -21.01 -13.69 0.38
CA TYR A 187 -21.76 -13.77 -0.88
C TYR A 187 -21.63 -12.53 -1.75
N ARG A 188 -21.00 -11.47 -1.25
CA ARG A 188 -20.59 -10.32 -2.05
C ARG A 188 -19.15 -10.52 -2.47
N SER A 189 -18.84 -10.08 -3.69
CA SER A 189 -17.47 -10.04 -4.17
C SER A 189 -16.65 -9.16 -3.25
N LEU A 190 -15.75 -9.81 -2.52
CA LEU A 190 -14.50 -9.22 -2.07
C LEU A 190 -13.46 -9.52 -3.17
N PRO A 191 -12.35 -8.77 -3.29
CA PRO A 191 -11.49 -8.87 -4.47
C PRO A 191 -11.01 -10.29 -4.77
N GLY A 192 -10.73 -10.60 -6.04
CA GLY A 192 -10.13 -11.87 -6.48
C GLY A 192 -10.87 -12.55 -7.64
N ARG A 193 -10.11 -12.89 -8.68
CA ARG A 193 -10.54 -13.26 -10.05
C ARG A 193 -11.78 -14.17 -10.19
N GLY A 194 -12.79 -13.64 -10.89
CA GLY A 194 -13.91 -14.40 -11.48
C GLY A 194 -14.67 -13.58 -12.53
N ASN A 195 -14.91 -14.17 -13.71
CA ASN A 195 -15.44 -13.53 -14.93
C ASN A 195 -16.93 -13.10 -14.90
N ALA A 196 -17.38 -12.47 -13.83
CA ALA A 196 -18.67 -11.77 -13.83
C ALA A 196 -18.45 -10.41 -13.17
N VAL A 197 -18.50 -9.33 -13.96
CA VAL A 197 -18.38 -7.94 -13.51
C VAL A 197 -19.29 -7.74 -12.30
N PRO A 198 -18.75 -7.64 -11.07
CA PRO A 198 -19.52 -7.14 -9.96
C PRO A 198 -19.44 -5.61 -10.04
N SER A 199 -20.53 -4.92 -9.74
CA SER A 199 -20.46 -3.49 -9.42
C SER A 199 -19.52 -3.35 -8.21
N LYS A 200 -18.29 -2.82 -8.41
CA LYS A 200 -17.47 -2.25 -7.34
C LYS A 200 -18.21 -1.01 -6.78
N SER A 201 -17.58 -0.34 -5.82
CA SER A 201 -17.82 1.08 -5.60
C SER A 201 -17.83 1.82 -6.93
N GLY A 202 -18.75 2.77 -7.12
CA GLY A 202 -18.89 3.44 -8.41
C GLY A 202 -17.61 4.15 -8.87
N SER A 203 -17.45 4.32 -10.18
CA SER A 203 -16.25 4.87 -10.82
C SER A 203 -15.99 6.35 -10.51
N CYS A 204 -16.95 7.05 -9.90
CA CYS A 204 -16.78 8.42 -9.42
C CYS A 204 -16.00 8.53 -8.10
N ASN A 205 -15.72 7.41 -7.41
CA ASN A 205 -14.87 7.44 -6.22
C ASN A 205 -13.40 7.65 -6.58
N LEU A 206 -12.67 8.49 -5.86
CA LEU A 206 -11.25 8.76 -6.11
C LEU A 206 -10.35 7.83 -5.28
N ASP A 207 -9.40 7.14 -5.93
CA ASP A 207 -8.42 6.31 -5.23
C ASP A 207 -7.51 7.18 -4.35
N VAL A 208 -7.20 6.69 -3.14
CA VAL A 208 -6.21 7.39 -2.30
C VAL A 208 -4.82 7.43 -2.93
N ALA A 209 -4.51 6.62 -3.94
CA ALA A 209 -3.23 6.66 -4.66
C ALA A 209 -3.09 7.89 -5.59
N CYS A 210 -4.14 8.66 -5.82
CA CYS A 210 -4.13 9.84 -6.68
C CYS A 210 -3.44 11.05 -6.01
N GLU A 211 -2.99 12.00 -6.83
CA GLU A 211 -2.19 13.16 -6.40
C GLU A 211 -2.99 14.11 -5.50
N GLU A 212 -4.31 14.18 -5.66
CA GLU A 212 -5.20 14.99 -4.82
C GLU A 212 -5.16 14.54 -3.34
N ALA A 213 -4.78 13.28 -3.09
CA ALA A 213 -4.60 12.73 -1.75
C ALA A 213 -3.20 13.01 -1.15
N ASP A 214 -2.26 13.64 -1.86
CA ASP A 214 -0.91 13.93 -1.37
C ASP A 214 -0.86 14.73 -0.06
N PRO A 215 -1.73 15.72 0.18
CA PRO A 215 -1.78 16.39 1.48
C PRO A 215 -2.25 15.48 2.62
N TRP A 216 -2.94 14.38 2.31
CA TRP A 216 -3.70 13.56 3.26
C TRP A 216 -3.05 12.20 3.57
N ARG A 217 -1.77 12.01 3.21
CA ARG A 217 -1.07 10.72 3.29
C ARG A 217 -1.04 10.14 4.72
N GLU A 218 -0.99 10.99 5.73
CA GLU A 218 -1.05 10.56 7.14
C GLU A 218 -2.45 10.06 7.51
N GLN A 219 -3.50 10.82 7.20
CA GLN A 219 -4.88 10.46 7.47
C GLN A 219 -5.33 9.24 6.64
N VAL A 220 -4.74 9.02 5.46
CA VAL A 220 -4.93 7.79 4.69
C VAL A 220 -4.49 6.58 5.53
N ARG A 221 -3.35 6.65 6.23
CA ARG A 221 -2.80 5.54 7.03
C ARG A 221 -3.55 5.30 8.36
N SER A 222 -4.42 6.20 8.80
CA SER A 222 -5.26 5.97 9.98
C SER A 222 -6.56 5.22 9.65
N VAL A 223 -7.03 5.28 8.41
CA VAL A 223 -8.30 4.69 8.00
C VAL A 223 -8.16 3.19 7.71
N GLY A 224 -9.07 2.42 8.31
CA GLY A 224 -9.20 0.98 8.10
C GLY A 224 -10.62 0.59 7.73
N ARG A 225 -10.74 -0.48 6.93
CA ARG A 225 -11.99 -1.23 6.79
C ARG A 225 -12.05 -2.22 7.94
N TYR A 226 -13.24 -2.52 8.44
CA TYR A 226 -13.41 -3.68 9.30
C TYR A 226 -14.65 -4.49 8.97
N THR A 227 -14.64 -5.74 9.38
CA THR A 227 -15.81 -6.63 9.37
C THR A 227 -16.21 -6.98 10.78
N PHE A 228 -17.49 -7.23 11.02
CA PHE A 228 -17.99 -7.70 12.31
C PHE A 228 -19.20 -8.63 12.12
N GLU A 229 -19.52 -9.40 13.14
CA GLU A 229 -20.68 -10.29 13.17
C GLU A 229 -21.76 -9.75 14.11
N SER A 230 -23.00 -9.77 13.61
CA SER A 230 -24.17 -9.43 14.42
C SER A 230 -25.36 -10.26 13.97
N ASN A 231 -26.04 -10.90 14.93
CA ASN A 231 -27.31 -11.59 14.73
C ASN A 231 -27.32 -12.61 13.56
N GLY A 232 -26.23 -13.36 13.39
CA GLY A 232 -26.11 -14.40 12.38
C GLY A 232 -25.83 -13.87 10.97
N SER A 233 -25.42 -12.61 10.84
CA SER A 233 -24.96 -11.98 9.59
C SER A 233 -23.63 -11.29 9.83
N THR A 234 -22.87 -11.08 8.77
CA THR A 234 -21.62 -10.31 8.84
C THR A 234 -21.69 -9.08 7.96
N PHE A 235 -21.10 -8.02 8.49
CA PHE A 235 -21.19 -6.67 7.94
C PHE A 235 -19.80 -6.07 7.80
N LEU A 236 -19.71 -5.03 6.99
CA LEU A 236 -18.53 -4.20 6.85
C LEU A 236 -18.87 -2.73 7.02
N CYS A 237 -17.91 -2.00 7.57
CA CYS A 237 -17.92 -0.56 7.76
C CYS A 237 -16.47 -0.02 7.66
N SER A 238 -16.33 1.29 7.79
CA SER A 238 -15.06 2.02 7.81
C SER A 238 -14.86 2.69 9.17
N GLY A 239 -13.65 3.12 9.47
CA GLY A 239 -13.34 3.98 10.61
C GLY A 239 -11.88 4.40 10.59
N ALA A 240 -11.44 5.08 11.63
CA ALA A 240 -10.07 5.59 11.71
C ALA A 240 -9.47 5.44 13.11
N LEU A 241 -8.18 5.16 13.15
CA LEU A 241 -7.39 5.30 14.36
C LEU A 241 -7.31 6.77 14.80
N ILE A 242 -7.39 7.02 16.10
CA ILE A 242 -7.50 8.36 16.68
C ILE A 242 -6.53 8.55 17.87
N ASN A 243 -5.86 9.70 17.91
CA ASN A 243 -4.91 10.05 18.95
C ASN A 243 -5.61 10.43 20.27
N ASN A 244 -4.88 10.44 21.38
CA ASN A 244 -5.36 10.88 22.69
C ASN A 244 -4.34 11.82 23.37
N THR A 245 -4.75 12.60 24.36
CA THR A 245 -3.88 13.62 25.00
C THR A 245 -2.73 13.04 25.84
N ALA A 246 -2.70 11.72 26.08
CA ALA A 246 -1.54 11.05 26.66
C ALA A 246 -0.47 10.70 25.62
N GLU A 247 -0.79 10.77 24.31
CA GLU A 247 0.11 10.53 23.18
C GLU A 247 0.86 9.19 23.29
N ASP A 248 0.17 8.15 23.75
CA ASP A 248 0.79 6.89 24.21
C ASP A 248 0.78 5.75 23.19
N GLY A 249 0.26 5.97 21.98
CA GLY A 249 0.20 4.95 20.93
C GLY A 249 -0.95 3.96 21.06
N THR A 250 -1.83 4.12 22.05
CA THR A 250 -2.98 3.23 22.23
C THR A 250 -3.87 3.26 20.97
N PRO A 251 -4.16 2.11 20.34
CA PRO A 251 -4.87 2.05 19.05
C PRO A 251 -6.38 2.21 19.24
N TYR A 252 -6.80 3.41 19.65
CA TYR A 252 -8.21 3.78 19.65
C TYR A 252 -8.70 3.94 18.21
N PHE A 253 -9.85 3.35 17.91
CA PHE A 253 -10.45 3.36 16.58
C PHE A 253 -11.89 3.86 16.66
N MET A 254 -12.16 4.97 15.97
CA MET A 254 -13.46 5.61 15.96
C MET A 254 -14.28 5.18 14.73
N THR A 255 -15.56 4.92 14.94
CA THR A 255 -16.51 4.47 13.92
C THR A 255 -17.95 4.87 14.30
N ALA A 256 -18.92 4.55 13.44
CA ALA A 256 -20.34 4.75 13.71
C ALA A 256 -20.93 3.70 14.69
N GLU A 257 -21.84 4.14 15.57
CA GLU A 257 -22.54 3.27 16.53
C GLU A 257 -23.49 2.29 15.84
N HIS A 258 -24.06 2.63 14.70
CA HIS A 258 -24.88 1.70 13.92
C HIS A 258 -24.10 0.54 13.31
N CYS A 259 -22.77 0.62 13.32
CA CYS A 259 -21.90 -0.51 12.98
C CYS A 259 -21.51 -1.28 14.25
N ILE A 260 -20.94 -0.60 15.25
CA ILE A 260 -20.52 -1.24 16.51
C ILE A 260 -21.28 -0.62 17.67
N SER A 261 -22.27 -1.37 18.16
CA SER A 261 -23.17 -0.90 19.19
C SER A 261 -23.00 -1.66 20.51
N THR A 262 -22.43 -2.86 20.49
CA THR A 262 -22.29 -3.73 21.67
C THR A 262 -20.86 -4.27 21.85
N PRO A 263 -20.47 -4.64 23.08
CA PRO A 263 -19.20 -5.32 23.32
C PRO A 263 -19.08 -6.62 22.54
N GLU A 264 -20.17 -7.37 22.41
CA GLU A 264 -20.19 -8.62 21.64
C GLU A 264 -19.82 -8.37 20.17
N GLU A 265 -20.36 -7.32 19.55
CA GLU A 265 -19.99 -6.90 18.19
C GLU A 265 -18.51 -6.49 18.11
N ALA A 266 -18.02 -5.70 19.09
CA ALA A 266 -16.62 -5.26 19.13
C ALA A 266 -15.64 -6.43 19.18
N THR A 267 -15.93 -7.48 19.97
CA THR A 267 -15.07 -8.69 20.02
C THR A 267 -14.99 -9.46 18.70
N THR A 268 -15.91 -9.21 17.77
CA THR A 268 -15.96 -9.89 16.46
C THR A 268 -15.27 -9.10 15.34
N MET A 269 -14.77 -7.90 15.66
CA MET A 269 -14.15 -7.02 14.68
C MET A 269 -12.90 -7.66 14.07
N VAL A 270 -12.73 -7.50 12.76
CA VAL A 270 -11.47 -7.79 12.07
C VAL A 270 -11.16 -6.60 11.18
N PHE A 271 -10.04 -5.96 11.44
CA PHE A 271 -9.54 -4.76 10.76
C PHE A 271 -8.65 -5.14 9.59
N TYR A 272 -8.76 -4.37 8.50
CA TYR A 272 -7.94 -4.49 7.30
C TYR A 272 -7.28 -3.13 7.07
N TRP A 273 -5.97 -3.10 7.26
CA TRP A 273 -5.14 -1.91 7.14
C TRP A 273 -4.56 -1.83 5.74
N ASN A 274 -4.24 -0.60 5.29
CA ASN A 274 -3.65 -0.33 3.98
C ASN A 274 -4.32 -1.05 2.81
N TYR A 275 -5.62 -1.35 2.95
CA TYR A 275 -6.43 -2.04 1.96
C TYR A 275 -6.85 -1.04 0.88
N GLN A 276 -5.99 -0.82 -0.10
CA GLN A 276 -6.15 0.21 -1.12
C GLN A 276 -5.46 -0.17 -2.44
N ASN A 277 -5.87 0.50 -3.51
CA ASN A 277 -5.18 0.41 -4.79
C ASN A 277 -3.80 1.09 -4.71
N GLU A 278 -2.78 0.46 -5.29
CA GLU A 278 -1.40 0.98 -5.28
C GLU A 278 -1.21 2.12 -6.28
N THR A 279 -1.95 2.10 -7.37
CA THR A 279 -1.88 3.11 -8.45
C THR A 279 -3.17 3.91 -8.56
N CYS A 280 -3.06 5.21 -8.83
CA CYS A 280 -4.21 6.03 -9.15
C CYS A 280 -4.87 5.55 -10.44
N ARG A 281 -6.14 5.12 -10.36
CA ARG A 281 -6.90 4.76 -11.55
C ARG A 281 -7.71 5.97 -12.01
N PRO A 282 -7.78 6.25 -13.33
CA PRO A 282 -8.44 7.45 -13.83
C PRO A 282 -9.89 7.55 -13.36
N LEU A 283 -10.25 8.68 -12.76
CA LEU A 283 -11.61 8.94 -12.27
C LEU A 283 -12.64 8.75 -13.39
N GLY A 284 -13.77 8.15 -13.06
CA GLY A 284 -14.84 7.85 -14.02
C GLY A 284 -14.56 6.72 -15.01
N SER A 285 -13.34 6.17 -15.05
CA SER A 285 -13.03 5.07 -15.95
C SER A 285 -13.68 3.76 -15.51
N PRO A 286 -13.97 2.83 -16.45
CA PRO A 286 -14.40 1.48 -16.11
C PRO A 286 -13.40 0.73 -15.22
N GLU A 287 -12.10 1.01 -15.37
CA GLU A 287 -11.06 0.44 -14.54
C GLU A 287 -11.18 0.91 -13.08
N ASN A 288 -11.55 2.17 -12.87
CA ASN A 288 -11.76 2.72 -11.53
C ASN A 288 -12.95 2.04 -10.82
N GLY A 289 -13.98 1.63 -11.57
CA GLY A 289 -15.09 0.80 -11.10
C GLY A 289 -14.80 -0.71 -11.09
N SER A 290 -13.56 -1.15 -11.31
CA SER A 290 -13.18 -2.56 -11.39
C SER A 290 -12.32 -3.02 -10.22
N VAL A 291 -12.47 -4.30 -9.88
CA VAL A 291 -11.72 -4.97 -8.82
C VAL A 291 -10.32 -5.33 -9.32
N THR A 292 -9.31 -5.11 -8.49
CA THR A 292 -7.89 -5.30 -8.80
C THR A 292 -7.25 -6.28 -7.81
N ASP A 293 -6.10 -6.87 -8.19
CA ASP A 293 -5.36 -7.86 -7.39
C ASP A 293 -4.27 -7.19 -6.50
N ASP A 294 -4.09 -5.86 -6.59
CA ASP A 294 -3.10 -5.03 -5.86
C ASP A 294 -3.54 -4.59 -4.46
N ASP A 295 -4.81 -4.85 -4.07
CA ASP A 295 -5.26 -4.57 -2.71
C ASP A 295 -4.64 -5.57 -1.72
N LEU A 296 -3.69 -5.11 -0.89
CA LEU A 296 -3.11 -5.90 0.20
C LEU A 296 -4.15 -6.17 1.30
N GLY A 297 -4.80 -7.34 1.22
CA GLY A 297 -5.74 -7.83 2.24
C GLY A 297 -5.08 -8.52 3.43
N GLU A 298 -3.75 -8.49 3.51
CA GLU A 298 -2.96 -9.32 4.41
C GLU A 298 -2.68 -8.63 5.76
N GLN A 299 -2.61 -7.30 5.78
CA GLN A 299 -2.36 -6.50 6.99
C GLN A 299 -3.65 -6.39 7.81
N THR A 300 -3.74 -7.17 8.88
CA THR A 300 -4.97 -7.33 9.64
C THR A 300 -4.71 -7.35 11.14
N SER A 301 -5.73 -6.95 11.89
CA SER A 301 -5.83 -7.06 13.36
C SER A 301 -7.22 -7.59 13.70
N SER A 302 -7.37 -8.28 14.83
CA SER A 302 -8.61 -8.95 15.22
C SER A 302 -9.00 -8.59 16.65
N GLY A 303 -10.31 -8.45 16.85
CA GLY A 303 -10.90 -8.15 18.14
C GLY A 303 -10.70 -6.72 18.60
N ALA A 304 -11.68 -6.23 19.35
CA ALA A 304 -11.65 -4.92 19.96
C ALA A 304 -12.47 -4.89 21.24
N VAL A 305 -12.20 -3.89 22.07
CA VAL A 305 -12.95 -3.56 23.28
C VAL A 305 -13.73 -2.28 23.06
N LEU A 306 -15.05 -2.30 23.23
CA LEU A 306 -15.86 -1.09 23.20
C LEU A 306 -15.50 -0.19 24.39
N ARG A 307 -15.03 1.03 24.12
CA ARG A 307 -14.58 1.99 25.15
C ARG A 307 -15.64 3.05 25.43
N ALA A 308 -16.22 3.63 24.39
CA ALA A 308 -17.29 4.63 24.50
C ALA A 308 -18.26 4.50 23.33
N ARG A 309 -19.50 4.93 23.54
CA ARG A 309 -20.46 5.14 22.45
C ARG A 309 -21.45 6.24 22.82
N LEU A 310 -22.02 6.88 21.81
CA LEU A 310 -23.17 7.76 21.95
C LEU A 310 -24.10 7.62 20.74
N GLY A 311 -25.15 6.83 20.90
CA GLY A 311 -26.05 6.49 19.81
C GLY A 311 -27.35 5.85 20.30
N ASN A 312 -28.23 5.49 19.37
CA ASN A 312 -29.53 4.88 19.68
C ASN A 312 -29.79 3.61 18.86
N TRP A 313 -28.86 3.20 18.01
CA TRP A 313 -28.98 2.02 17.17
C TRP A 313 -29.23 0.77 18.00
N HIS A 314 -28.45 0.55 19.07
CA HIS A 314 -28.63 -0.59 19.98
C HIS A 314 -30.02 -0.72 20.61
N GLN A 315 -30.87 0.31 20.55
CA GLN A 315 -32.22 0.32 21.14
C GLN A 315 -33.32 0.21 20.10
N SER A 316 -33.17 0.89 18.95
CA SER A 316 -34.26 1.08 18.00
C SER A 316 -33.91 0.83 16.54
N ASP A 317 -32.69 0.37 16.22
CA ASP A 317 -32.18 0.24 14.84
C ASP A 317 -32.39 1.53 14.02
N GLN A 318 -32.22 2.68 14.67
CA GLN A 318 -32.45 4.01 14.07
C GLN A 318 -31.43 5.03 14.58
N ILE A 319 -30.98 5.89 13.68
CA ILE A 319 -30.18 7.06 13.99
C ILE A 319 -31.12 8.24 14.23
N SER A 320 -31.21 8.70 15.47
CA SER A 320 -32.09 9.82 15.85
C SER A 320 -31.61 10.46 17.14
N GLY A 321 -31.58 11.80 17.22
CA GLY A 321 -31.33 12.55 18.46
C GLY A 321 -29.94 12.39 19.10
N LYS A 322 -29.04 11.60 18.51
CA LYS A 322 -27.65 11.39 18.95
C LYS A 322 -26.71 11.32 17.73
N PRO A 323 -25.40 11.51 17.90
CA PRO A 323 -24.44 11.59 16.80
C PRO A 323 -23.99 10.25 16.23
N ASP A 324 -24.46 9.10 16.72
CA ASP A 324 -24.09 7.79 16.13
C ASP A 324 -22.58 7.48 16.22
N LEU A 325 -21.97 7.72 17.38
CA LEU A 325 -20.53 7.56 17.58
C LEU A 325 -20.20 6.30 18.39
N ALA A 326 -19.16 5.58 18.00
CA ALA A 326 -18.54 4.51 18.77
C ALA A 326 -17.01 4.62 18.74
N LEU A 327 -16.39 4.30 19.87
CA LEU A 327 -14.94 4.25 20.05
C LEU A 327 -14.57 2.89 20.62
N VAL A 328 -13.71 2.17 19.90
CA VAL A 328 -13.16 0.89 20.34
C VAL A 328 -11.65 1.01 20.52
N GLU A 329 -11.09 0.10 21.30
CA GLU A 329 -9.64 -0.12 21.37
C GLU A 329 -9.36 -1.45 20.67
N VAL A 330 -8.47 -1.44 19.67
CA VAL A 330 -8.02 -2.67 19.00
C VAL A 330 -7.27 -3.52 20.03
N ASP A 331 -7.66 -4.79 20.18
CA ASP A 331 -7.11 -5.69 21.21
C ASP A 331 -5.78 -6.30 20.78
N ASP A 332 -5.66 -6.64 19.49
CA ASP A 332 -4.43 -7.15 18.90
C ASP A 332 -3.34 -6.06 18.84
N GLU A 333 -2.09 -6.48 19.09
CA GLU A 333 -0.92 -5.66 18.82
C GLU A 333 -0.82 -5.39 17.31
N ILE A 334 -0.77 -4.12 16.93
CA ILE A 334 -0.62 -3.70 15.53
C ILE A 334 0.88 -3.69 15.21
N PRO A 335 1.35 -4.48 14.23
CA PRO A 335 2.74 -4.43 13.78
C PRO A 335 3.15 -3.05 13.29
N GLU A 336 4.32 -2.57 13.74
CA GLU A 336 4.89 -1.28 13.33
C GLU A 336 5.09 -1.21 11.81
N ALA A 337 5.38 -2.33 11.16
CA ALA A 337 5.53 -2.46 9.70
C ALA A 337 4.22 -2.20 8.92
N TYR A 338 3.08 -2.02 9.59
CA TYR A 338 1.87 -1.52 8.94
C TYR A 338 1.89 0.01 8.82
N ASN A 339 2.80 0.67 9.54
CA ASN A 339 3.07 2.11 9.49
C ASN A 339 1.79 2.94 9.59
N LEU A 340 0.98 2.65 10.61
CA LEU A 340 -0.30 3.31 10.81
C LEU A 340 -0.15 4.66 11.50
N TYR A 341 -1.17 5.48 11.32
CA TYR A 341 -1.25 6.82 11.90
C TYR A 341 -2.45 6.90 12.84
N LEU A 342 -2.33 7.65 13.94
CA LEU A 342 -3.44 8.01 14.81
C LEU A 342 -3.88 9.42 14.43
N SER A 343 -5.04 9.57 13.79
CA SER A 343 -5.55 10.88 13.39
C SER A 343 -5.77 11.79 14.59
N GLY A 344 -5.45 13.07 14.42
CA GLY A 344 -5.85 14.12 15.34
C GLY A 344 -7.36 14.32 15.36
N TRP A 345 -7.86 15.12 16.30
CA TRP A 345 -9.28 15.39 16.45
C TRP A 345 -9.56 16.79 16.95
N SER A 346 -10.74 17.30 16.59
CA SER A 346 -11.22 18.61 16.98
C SER A 346 -12.64 18.50 17.54
N ARG A 347 -12.83 19.07 18.73
CA ARG A 347 -14.14 19.16 19.41
C ARG A 347 -14.69 20.58 19.47
N ALA A 348 -14.14 21.51 18.69
CA ALA A 348 -14.53 22.92 18.65
C ALA A 348 -16.02 23.14 18.36
N GLY A 349 -16.69 22.14 17.78
CA GLY A 349 -18.15 22.14 17.64
C GLY A 349 -18.67 23.17 16.64
N THR A 350 -17.83 23.61 15.71
CA THR A 350 -18.22 24.46 14.59
C THR A 350 -18.50 23.64 13.34
N ALA A 351 -19.12 24.27 12.34
CA ALA A 351 -19.16 23.71 10.99
C ALA A 351 -17.78 23.85 10.33
N SER A 352 -17.39 22.84 9.56
CA SER A 352 -16.21 22.89 8.69
C SER A 352 -16.49 23.79 7.49
N THR A 353 -15.50 24.56 7.05
CA THR A 353 -15.59 25.42 5.85
C THR A 353 -15.39 24.63 4.56
N GLU A 354 -14.60 23.57 4.64
CA GLU A 354 -14.36 22.55 3.62
C GLU A 354 -14.18 21.24 4.40
N SER A 355 -14.47 20.10 3.80
CA SER A 355 -14.41 18.81 4.47
C SER A 355 -13.79 17.73 3.58
N VAL A 356 -13.09 16.78 4.20
CA VAL A 356 -12.54 15.62 3.50
C VAL A 356 -12.97 14.34 4.21
N THR A 357 -13.30 13.30 3.45
CA THR A 357 -13.60 11.98 4.00
C THR A 357 -12.73 10.93 3.35
N ILE A 358 -12.27 9.96 4.14
CA ILE A 358 -11.47 8.82 3.66
C ILE A 358 -12.18 7.55 4.16
N HIS A 359 -12.50 6.62 3.25
CA HIS A 359 -13.45 5.54 3.54
C HIS A 359 -13.30 4.33 2.61
N HIS A 360 -14.05 3.26 2.88
CA HIS A 360 -14.13 2.04 2.07
C HIS A 360 -15.52 1.83 1.47
N PRO A 361 -15.84 2.47 0.33
CA PRO A 361 -17.14 2.34 -0.31
C PRO A 361 -17.35 0.92 -0.82
N GLN A 362 -18.51 0.35 -0.50
CA GLN A 362 -18.90 -1.05 -0.71
C GLN A 362 -17.91 -2.07 -0.13
N GLY A 363 -17.02 -1.63 0.77
CA GLY A 363 -15.95 -2.44 1.34
C GLY A 363 -14.76 -2.68 0.40
N HIS A 364 -14.63 -1.90 -0.67
CA HIS A 364 -13.50 -1.96 -1.61
C HIS A 364 -12.32 -1.07 -1.18
N GLY A 365 -11.25 -1.10 -1.99
CA GLY A 365 -10.03 -0.33 -1.77
C GLY A 365 -10.32 1.12 -1.39
N LYS A 366 -9.54 1.64 -0.45
CA LYS A 366 -9.72 2.94 0.20
C LYS A 366 -9.84 4.09 -0.80
N ARG A 367 -10.79 5.00 -0.52
CA ARG A 367 -11.12 6.17 -1.34
C ARG A 367 -11.09 7.44 -0.51
N ILE A 368 -11.00 8.57 -1.19
CA ILE A 368 -11.04 9.91 -0.61
C ILE A 368 -12.05 10.78 -1.38
N SER A 369 -12.75 11.67 -0.66
CA SER A 369 -13.72 12.61 -1.25
C SER A 369 -13.59 13.98 -0.59
N PHE A 370 -13.85 15.04 -1.37
CA PHE A 370 -13.63 16.43 -1.00
C PHE A 370 -14.91 17.25 -1.16
N ASP A 371 -15.21 18.06 -0.15
CA ASP A 371 -16.27 19.05 -0.09
C ASP A 371 -15.62 20.44 0.07
N GLU A 372 -15.78 21.31 -0.92
CA GLU A 372 -15.24 22.69 -0.94
C GLU A 372 -16.23 23.72 -0.37
N ASP A 373 -17.43 23.27 0.04
CA ASP A 373 -18.47 24.12 0.59
C ASP A 373 -18.58 24.01 2.14
N PRO A 374 -19.07 25.06 2.83
CA PRO A 374 -19.30 24.98 4.26
C PRO A 374 -20.39 23.97 4.62
N SER A 375 -20.02 23.02 5.47
CA SER A 375 -20.95 22.08 6.09
C SER A 375 -22.02 22.79 6.93
N SER A 376 -23.15 22.11 7.18
CA SER A 376 -24.24 22.63 8.02
C SER A 376 -24.48 21.75 9.24
N ILE A 377 -24.71 22.34 10.42
CA ILE A 377 -25.06 21.59 11.64
C ILE A 377 -26.56 21.28 11.64
N THR A 378 -26.91 20.00 11.68
CA THR A 378 -28.30 19.52 11.65
C THR A 378 -28.50 18.24 12.50
N ALA A 379 -29.73 17.74 12.55
CA ALA A 379 -30.04 16.37 12.91
C ALA A 379 -29.91 15.45 11.69
N TYR A 380 -29.68 14.16 11.94
CA TYR A 380 -29.59 13.14 10.89
C TYR A 380 -30.77 13.20 9.91
N GLY A 381 -30.47 13.21 8.61
CA GLY A 381 -31.47 13.25 7.53
C GLY A 381 -32.26 14.56 7.42
N GLN A 382 -31.85 15.63 8.13
CA GLN A 382 -32.49 16.94 8.08
C GLN A 382 -31.58 17.96 7.38
N ASN A 383 -32.21 18.93 6.70
CA ASN A 383 -31.52 20.05 6.06
C ASN A 383 -31.26 21.23 7.01
N SER A 384 -31.94 21.27 8.16
CA SER A 384 -31.76 22.31 9.18
C SER A 384 -32.30 21.84 10.53
N GLY A 385 -31.79 22.44 11.61
CA GLY A 385 -32.22 22.15 12.98
C GLY A 385 -31.63 20.85 13.53
N GLY A 386 -31.46 20.80 14.86
CA GLY A 386 -30.65 19.78 15.52
C GLY A 386 -29.17 20.16 15.60
N ASP A 387 -28.40 19.37 16.33
CA ASP A 387 -26.99 19.64 16.65
C ASP A 387 -26.13 18.37 16.67
N THR A 388 -26.63 17.26 16.12
CA THR A 388 -25.95 15.97 16.25
C THR A 388 -25.06 15.63 15.06
N HIS A 389 -25.28 16.23 13.89
CA HIS A 389 -24.58 15.90 12.64
C HIS A 389 -24.06 17.13 11.91
N LEU A 390 -22.98 16.95 11.16
CA LEU A 390 -22.56 17.82 10.06
C LEU A 390 -23.17 17.26 8.78
N ARG A 391 -23.93 18.08 8.07
CA ARG A 391 -24.45 17.78 6.74
C ARG A 391 -23.48 18.31 5.70
N ILE A 392 -22.98 17.42 4.87
CA ILE A 392 -22.26 17.70 3.63
C ILE A 392 -23.30 17.82 2.53
N GLY A 393 -23.26 18.90 1.75
CA GLY A 393 -24.30 19.22 0.77
C GLY A 393 -24.33 18.28 -0.43
N ASN A 394 -23.13 18.09 -0.97
CA ASN A 394 -22.72 17.31 -2.13
C ASN A 394 -21.19 17.13 -2.00
N TRP A 395 -20.57 16.33 -2.86
CA TRP A 395 -19.11 16.21 -2.92
C TRP A 395 -18.60 16.78 -4.25
N GLU A 396 -17.69 17.76 -4.25
CA GLU A 396 -17.09 18.28 -5.49
C GLU A 396 -16.20 17.24 -6.17
N LEU A 397 -15.59 16.36 -5.39
CA LEU A 397 -14.73 15.28 -5.88
C LEU A 397 -14.91 14.02 -5.04
N GLY A 398 -15.16 12.90 -5.71
CA GLY A 398 -15.48 11.65 -5.02
C GLY A 398 -16.94 11.57 -4.58
N THR A 399 -17.26 10.61 -3.73
CA THR A 399 -18.57 10.46 -3.08
C THR A 399 -18.45 9.49 -1.91
N THR A 400 -19.54 9.17 -1.23
CA THR A 400 -19.59 8.00 -0.34
C THR A 400 -20.60 6.97 -0.82
N GLU A 401 -20.44 5.72 -0.37
CA GLU A 401 -21.42 4.66 -0.64
C GLU A 401 -21.56 3.73 0.55
N ARG A 402 -22.49 2.77 0.51
CA ARG A 402 -22.69 1.77 1.57
C ARG A 402 -21.37 1.11 1.97
N GLY A 403 -21.08 0.99 3.26
CA GLY A 403 -19.79 0.49 3.77
C GLY A 403 -18.80 1.59 4.14
N SER A 404 -19.03 2.81 3.66
CA SER A 404 -18.31 4.02 4.11
C SER A 404 -18.72 4.44 5.53
N SER A 405 -19.85 3.93 6.04
CA SER A 405 -20.34 4.15 7.40
C SER A 405 -19.21 4.04 8.42
N GLY A 406 -19.09 5.02 9.31
CA GLY A 406 -18.04 5.14 10.31
C GLY A 406 -16.75 5.79 9.82
N GLY A 407 -16.57 5.99 8.51
CA GLY A 407 -15.42 6.74 7.97
C GLY A 407 -15.34 8.16 8.54
N PRO A 408 -14.14 8.67 8.86
CA PRO A 408 -13.97 9.99 9.46
C PRO A 408 -14.31 11.13 8.50
N LEU A 409 -14.87 12.22 9.06
CA LEU A 409 -14.85 13.54 8.43
C LEU A 409 -13.69 14.34 9.02
N TYR A 410 -12.86 14.88 8.15
CA TYR A 410 -11.76 15.77 8.48
C TYR A 410 -12.14 17.23 8.18
N ASP A 411 -11.70 18.15 9.03
CA ASP A 411 -11.66 19.58 8.72
C ASP A 411 -10.41 19.95 7.91
N THR A 412 -10.26 21.23 7.54
CA THR A 412 -9.14 21.74 6.73
C THR A 412 -7.78 21.59 7.41
N ASP A 413 -7.74 21.46 8.73
CA ASP A 413 -6.52 21.26 9.53
C ASP A 413 -6.24 19.76 9.76
N GLN A 414 -6.98 18.89 9.06
CA GLN A 414 -6.85 17.44 9.05
C GLN A 414 -7.18 16.75 10.38
N HIS A 415 -8.02 17.37 11.19
CA HIS A 415 -8.53 16.80 12.43
C HIS A 415 -9.87 16.10 12.20
N VAL A 416 -10.08 14.95 12.83
CA VAL A 416 -11.38 14.29 12.80
C VAL A 416 -12.40 15.10 13.60
N VAL A 417 -13.51 15.47 12.94
CA VAL A 417 -14.64 16.21 13.54
C VAL A 417 -15.92 15.38 13.64
N GLY A 418 -15.95 14.19 13.01
CA GLY A 418 -17.09 13.28 13.06
C GLY A 418 -16.89 11.99 12.27
N VAL A 419 -17.92 11.16 12.21
CA VAL A 419 -17.93 9.89 11.45
C VAL A 419 -19.18 9.76 10.58
N LEU A 420 -19.10 9.07 9.45
CA LEU A 420 -20.23 8.94 8.53
C LEU A 420 -21.35 8.09 9.16
N SER A 421 -22.50 8.71 9.42
CA SER A 421 -23.73 8.03 9.82
C SER A 421 -24.48 7.48 8.59
N GLY A 422 -24.37 8.19 7.47
CA GLY A 422 -24.89 7.82 6.16
C GLY A 422 -25.54 9.00 5.43
N GLY A 423 -26.08 8.73 4.24
CA GLY A 423 -26.73 9.74 3.43
C GLY A 423 -27.30 9.19 2.14
N PHE A 424 -27.52 10.09 1.19
CA PHE A 424 -28.04 9.80 -0.14
C PHE A 424 -26.97 9.93 -1.23
N ALA A 425 -25.76 10.35 -0.88
CA ALA A 425 -24.61 10.40 -1.77
C ALA A 425 -24.31 9.04 -2.43
N GLY A 426 -23.81 9.10 -3.65
CA GLY A 426 -23.34 7.96 -4.43
C GLY A 426 -23.01 8.41 -5.86
N CYS A 427 -22.53 7.51 -6.71
CA CYS A 427 -22.31 7.88 -8.11
C CYS A 427 -23.64 8.07 -8.86
N GLY A 428 -23.65 8.98 -9.83
CA GLY A 428 -24.81 9.32 -10.63
C GLY A 428 -25.33 8.15 -11.48
N GLU A 429 -26.66 7.97 -11.53
CA GLU A 429 -27.29 6.97 -12.40
C GLU A 429 -27.15 7.32 -13.90
N GLY A 430 -27.02 8.62 -14.22
CA GLY A 430 -26.92 9.16 -15.58
C GLY A 430 -25.50 9.21 -16.11
N ASP A 431 -24.53 9.48 -15.24
CA ASP A 431 -23.11 9.45 -15.52
C ASP A 431 -22.36 8.83 -14.31
N PRO A 432 -21.83 7.60 -14.42
CA PRO A 432 -21.15 6.93 -13.32
C PRO A 432 -19.76 7.53 -13.01
N SER A 433 -19.32 8.54 -13.78
CA SER A 433 -18.10 9.31 -13.50
C SER A 433 -18.33 10.50 -12.57
N GLU A 434 -19.57 10.91 -12.39
CA GLU A 434 -19.96 12.00 -11.50
C GLU A 434 -20.63 11.44 -10.24
N ASP A 435 -20.62 12.22 -9.16
CA ASP A 435 -21.47 11.94 -8.01
C ASP A 435 -22.95 12.21 -8.37
N ASN A 436 -23.86 12.06 -7.40
CA ASN A 436 -25.28 12.30 -7.59
C ASN A 436 -25.77 13.61 -6.98
N ASP A 437 -24.88 14.52 -6.57
CA ASP A 437 -25.17 15.79 -5.90
C ASP A 437 -26.06 15.67 -4.64
N GLU A 438 -26.04 14.50 -3.97
CA GLU A 438 -26.89 14.24 -2.80
C GLU A 438 -26.07 14.24 -1.49
N PRO A 439 -26.70 14.58 -0.35
CA PRO A 439 -25.98 14.85 0.89
C PRO A 439 -25.59 13.62 1.70
N ASP A 440 -24.57 13.81 2.55
CA ASP A 440 -24.19 12.92 3.65
C ASP A 440 -24.32 13.60 5.02
N TRP A 441 -24.54 12.80 6.06
CA TRP A 441 -24.56 13.26 7.45
C TRP A 441 -23.50 12.54 8.27
N TYR A 442 -22.64 13.33 8.91
CA TYR A 442 -21.57 12.88 9.78
C TYR A 442 -21.89 13.17 11.24
N GLY A 443 -21.91 12.14 12.06
CA GLY A 443 -22.02 12.21 13.50
C GLY A 443 -20.94 13.08 14.13
N ARG A 444 -21.32 14.19 14.77
CA ARG A 444 -20.35 15.17 15.31
C ARG A 444 -19.65 14.65 16.55
N LEU A 445 -18.31 14.74 16.59
CA LEU A 445 -17.51 14.42 17.77
C LEU A 445 -17.84 15.35 18.94
N ALA A 446 -18.02 16.65 18.70
CA ALA A 446 -18.25 17.65 19.76
C ALA A 446 -19.37 17.29 20.77
N PRO A 447 -20.61 16.96 20.37
CA PRO A 447 -21.63 16.50 21.31
C PRO A 447 -21.31 15.12 21.93
N GLY A 448 -20.55 14.27 21.23
CA GLY A 448 -20.07 12.98 21.73
C GLY A 448 -18.91 13.06 22.72
N PHE A 449 -18.20 14.19 22.76
CA PHE A 449 -16.99 14.30 23.56
C PHE A 449 -17.28 14.18 25.06
N GLU A 450 -18.23 14.97 25.55
CA GLU A 450 -18.60 15.04 26.98
C GLU A 450 -19.79 14.14 27.35
N ASN A 451 -20.34 13.38 26.40
CA ASN A 451 -21.52 12.56 26.62
C ASN A 451 -21.26 11.13 26.14
N GLY A 452 -21.76 10.15 26.91
CA GLY A 452 -21.67 8.74 26.57
C GLY A 452 -22.82 7.95 27.17
N ASP A 453 -23.17 6.83 26.55
CA ASP A 453 -24.26 5.95 27.01
C ASP A 453 -23.86 4.47 27.15
N TYR A 454 -22.55 4.20 27.14
CA TYR A 454 -21.97 2.90 27.41
C TYR A 454 -21.11 2.97 28.68
N ASP A 455 -21.46 2.17 29.68
CA ASP A 455 -20.78 2.07 30.99
C ASP A 455 -20.50 3.38 31.74
N GLY A 456 -21.14 4.49 31.33
CA GLY A 456 -20.91 5.82 31.87
C GLY A 456 -19.61 6.49 31.35
N THR A 457 -18.91 5.85 30.41
CA THR A 457 -17.69 6.36 29.79
C THR A 457 -18.03 7.28 28.62
N THR A 458 -17.38 8.44 28.57
CA THR A 458 -17.47 9.43 27.49
C THR A 458 -16.25 9.32 26.56
N PHE A 459 -16.29 10.00 25.41
CA PHE A 459 -15.11 10.10 24.56
C PHE A 459 -14.00 10.92 25.25
N ALA A 460 -14.33 11.91 26.08
CA ALA A 460 -13.37 12.67 26.88
C ALA A 460 -12.58 11.77 27.84
N ASP A 461 -13.23 10.81 28.50
CA ASP A 461 -12.56 9.88 29.41
C ASP A 461 -11.49 9.02 28.72
N VAL A 462 -11.61 8.83 27.40
CA VAL A 462 -10.72 7.98 26.59
C VAL A 462 -9.70 8.81 25.80
N LEU A 463 -10.15 9.89 25.15
CA LEU A 463 -9.33 10.73 24.27
C LEU A 463 -8.63 11.86 25.02
N ASP A 464 -9.14 12.27 26.18
CA ASP A 464 -8.47 13.19 27.10
C ASP A 464 -8.39 12.62 28.53
N PRO A 465 -7.69 11.48 28.73
CA PRO A 465 -7.68 10.77 30.01
C PRO A 465 -7.02 11.57 31.14
N GLN A 466 -6.25 12.61 30.80
CA GLN A 466 -5.61 13.51 31.76
C GLN A 466 -6.46 14.76 32.05
N ASN A 467 -7.61 14.90 31.38
CA ASN A 467 -8.51 16.06 31.48
C ASN A 467 -7.74 17.38 31.32
N THR A 468 -6.93 17.46 30.25
CA THR A 468 -6.17 18.66 29.91
C THR A 468 -7.09 19.80 29.47
N GLY A 469 -8.31 19.47 29.03
CA GLY A 469 -9.25 20.40 28.44
C GLY A 469 -8.91 20.76 27.00
N THR A 470 -8.07 19.95 26.34
CA THR A 470 -7.67 20.13 24.94
C THR A 470 -8.91 20.17 24.05
N GLU A 471 -8.98 21.19 23.18
CA GLU A 471 -10.06 21.35 22.20
C GLU A 471 -9.69 20.78 20.83
N ILE A 472 -8.40 20.83 20.49
CA ILE A 472 -7.83 20.34 19.23
C ILE A 472 -6.52 19.62 19.57
N LEU A 473 -6.36 18.42 19.03
CA LEU A 473 -5.15 17.60 19.14
C LEU A 473 -4.71 17.15 17.75
N ASP A 474 -3.42 17.33 17.43
CA ASP A 474 -2.84 16.85 16.18
C ASP A 474 -2.68 15.32 16.19
N GLY A 475 -2.54 14.74 14.99
CA GLY A 475 -2.26 13.33 14.85
C GLY A 475 -0.80 12.99 15.13
N ARG A 476 -0.52 11.69 15.19
CA ARG A 476 0.85 11.17 15.32
C ARG A 476 0.97 9.76 14.74
N PRO A 477 2.17 9.32 14.36
CA PRO A 477 2.44 7.91 14.08
C PRO A 477 1.98 7.01 15.23
N GLN A 478 1.50 5.80 14.91
CA GLN A 478 1.01 4.87 15.94
C GLN A 478 2.15 4.37 16.84
N SER A 479 3.33 4.13 16.28
CA SER A 479 4.56 3.84 17.01
C SER A 479 5.51 5.05 17.05
N GLU A 480 6.20 5.26 18.18
CA GLU A 480 7.19 6.34 18.37
C GLU A 480 8.57 6.02 17.78
N GLU A 481 8.79 4.80 17.30
CA GLU A 481 9.96 4.50 16.46
C GLU A 481 9.68 5.02 15.06
N ALA A 482 9.71 6.35 14.91
CA ALA A 482 9.64 6.99 13.61
C ALA A 482 10.71 6.36 12.72
N ASP A 483 10.26 5.75 11.63
CA ASP A 483 11.16 5.23 10.62
C ASP A 483 11.88 6.43 9.96
N PHE A 484 13.19 6.49 10.18
CA PHE A 484 14.10 7.47 9.59
C PHE A 484 15.10 6.79 8.64
N THR A 485 14.86 5.54 8.25
CA THR A 485 15.81 4.74 7.49
C THR A 485 15.42 4.74 6.02
N PRO A 486 15.95 5.65 5.20
CA PRO A 486 15.55 5.71 3.80
C PRO A 486 15.93 4.44 3.03
N PRO A 487 15.24 4.19 1.91
CA PRO A 487 15.68 3.24 0.92
C PRO A 487 17.14 3.48 0.53
N ALA A 488 17.88 2.40 0.25
CA ALA A 488 19.26 2.53 -0.17
C ALA A 488 19.33 3.16 -1.56
N GLU A 489 20.42 3.87 -1.83
CA GLU A 489 20.73 4.40 -3.17
C GLU A 489 20.67 3.28 -4.23
N ILE A 490 19.92 3.54 -5.29
CA ILE A 490 19.88 2.68 -6.48
C ILE A 490 21.24 2.80 -7.19
N GLN A 491 21.97 1.69 -7.35
CA GLN A 491 23.37 1.74 -7.82
C GLN A 491 23.56 1.50 -9.32
N ASP A 492 22.61 0.87 -10.00
CA ASP A 492 22.78 0.39 -11.37
C ASP A 492 21.76 0.98 -12.36
N PHE A 493 21.18 2.14 -12.01
CA PHE A 493 20.25 2.85 -12.87
C PHE A 493 20.90 3.27 -14.20
N ARG A 494 20.31 2.80 -15.30
CA ARG A 494 20.89 2.95 -16.63
C ARG A 494 19.85 2.99 -17.73
N ILE A 495 20.19 3.70 -18.80
CA ILE A 495 19.46 3.64 -20.07
C ILE A 495 19.91 2.39 -20.83
N THR A 496 18.97 1.49 -21.11
CA THR A 496 19.25 0.22 -21.82
C THR A 496 18.96 0.30 -23.31
N ARG A 497 17.99 1.13 -23.70
CA ARG A 497 17.58 1.31 -25.09
C ARG A 497 17.08 2.73 -25.31
N VAL A 498 17.40 3.28 -26.47
CA VAL A 498 16.75 4.47 -27.04
C VAL A 498 16.16 4.06 -28.37
N ASN A 499 14.97 4.55 -28.70
CA ASN A 499 14.28 4.31 -29.96
C ASN A 499 13.89 5.66 -30.54
N THR A 500 14.71 6.18 -31.45
CA THR A 500 14.51 7.55 -31.93
C THR A 500 13.29 7.69 -32.86
N ARG A 501 12.83 6.57 -33.45
CA ARG A 501 11.63 6.54 -34.30
C ARG A 501 10.33 6.55 -33.52
N GLN A 502 10.29 5.83 -32.39
CA GLN A 502 9.13 5.78 -31.51
C GLN A 502 9.16 6.85 -30.42
N GLN A 503 10.26 7.60 -30.29
CA GLN A 503 10.49 8.59 -29.23
C GLN A 503 10.44 7.95 -27.82
N GLU A 504 11.04 6.76 -27.68
CA GLU A 504 11.02 5.99 -26.43
C GLU A 504 12.42 5.81 -25.86
N VAL A 505 12.54 5.88 -24.53
CA VAL A 505 13.75 5.57 -23.75
C VAL A 505 13.41 4.51 -22.71
N THR A 506 14.14 3.39 -22.72
CA THR A 506 13.97 2.30 -21.75
C THR A 506 15.04 2.35 -20.68
N LEU A 507 14.60 2.46 -19.43
CA LEU A 507 15.41 2.54 -18.23
C LEU A 507 15.40 1.21 -17.48
N ARG A 508 16.46 0.91 -16.74
CA ARG A 508 16.57 -0.30 -15.91
C ARG A 508 17.40 -0.04 -14.67
N TRP A 509 16.99 -0.61 -13.55
CA TRP A 509 17.73 -0.67 -12.30
C TRP A 509 17.39 -1.92 -11.50
N THR A 510 18.05 -2.10 -10.36
CA THR A 510 17.75 -3.09 -9.34
C THR A 510 16.94 -2.42 -8.24
N ALA A 511 15.80 -3.00 -7.86
CA ALA A 511 14.95 -2.51 -6.80
C ALA A 511 15.70 -2.41 -5.47
N THR A 512 15.43 -1.34 -4.74
CA THR A 512 15.98 -1.11 -3.40
C THR A 512 14.95 -1.49 -2.33
N GLY A 513 15.36 -1.47 -1.07
CA GLY A 513 14.48 -1.77 0.06
C GLY A 513 13.60 -0.61 0.45
N ASP A 514 12.77 -0.87 1.44
CA ASP A 514 12.09 0.10 2.28
C ASP A 514 13.16 0.72 3.22
N ASP A 515 13.68 -0.09 4.14
CA ASP A 515 14.82 0.24 4.98
C ASP A 515 16.15 -0.20 4.34
N GLY A 516 16.83 0.74 3.67
CA GLY A 516 18.07 0.43 2.99
C GLY A 516 17.87 -0.60 1.88
N ARG A 517 18.28 -1.86 2.09
CA ARG A 517 18.18 -2.93 1.09
C ARG A 517 17.21 -4.04 1.48
N GLU A 518 16.43 -3.85 2.52
CA GLU A 518 15.46 -4.81 3.03
C GLU A 518 14.03 -4.33 2.73
N GLY A 519 13.09 -5.25 2.51
CA GLY A 519 11.71 -4.88 2.16
C GLY A 519 11.52 -4.43 0.72
N THR A 520 10.52 -3.57 0.52
CA THR A 520 10.07 -3.05 -0.77
C THR A 520 9.77 -1.57 -0.60
N ALA A 521 10.44 -0.69 -1.34
CA ALA A 521 10.10 0.74 -1.32
C ALA A 521 8.62 0.95 -1.70
N GLN A 522 8.01 2.01 -1.19
CA GLN A 522 6.61 2.33 -1.47
C GLN A 522 6.39 2.83 -2.91
N ARG A 523 7.30 3.65 -3.45
CA ARG A 523 7.23 4.18 -4.83
C ARG A 523 8.57 4.64 -5.39
N TYR A 524 8.60 4.90 -6.69
CA TYR A 524 9.69 5.62 -7.36
C TYR A 524 9.23 7.01 -7.82
N ASP A 525 10.05 8.03 -7.54
CA ASP A 525 9.99 9.34 -8.20
C ASP A 525 11.03 9.34 -9.33
N LEU A 526 10.57 9.03 -10.55
CA LEU A 526 11.39 9.04 -11.76
C LEU A 526 11.22 10.36 -12.50
N ARG A 527 12.33 11.00 -12.85
CA ARG A 527 12.33 12.31 -13.52
C ARG A 527 13.29 12.37 -14.69
N PHE A 528 13.05 13.34 -15.58
CA PHE A 528 13.97 13.68 -16.66
C PHE A 528 14.05 15.20 -16.91
N ASP A 529 15.16 15.62 -17.52
CA ASP A 529 15.35 16.99 -18.00
C ASP A 529 16.24 17.02 -19.25
N THR A 530 16.16 18.11 -20.00
CA THR A 530 17.07 18.45 -21.11
C THR A 530 18.39 19.03 -20.63
N THR A 531 18.45 19.53 -19.39
CA THR A 531 19.70 19.87 -18.70
C THR A 531 20.15 18.74 -17.79
N ARG A 532 21.44 18.73 -17.44
CA ARG A 532 22.01 17.64 -16.66
C ARG A 532 21.59 17.77 -15.20
N ILE A 533 21.01 16.71 -14.65
CA ILE A 533 20.66 16.61 -13.24
C ILE A 533 21.94 16.30 -12.45
N GLU A 534 22.49 17.29 -11.76
CA GLU A 534 23.74 17.17 -10.98
C GLU A 534 23.55 17.44 -9.48
N SER A 535 22.35 17.86 -9.06
CA SER A 535 22.01 18.18 -7.68
C SER A 535 20.55 17.86 -7.36
N THR A 536 20.22 17.83 -6.06
CA THR A 536 18.83 17.67 -5.59
C THR A 536 17.92 18.78 -6.10
N ALA A 537 18.42 20.02 -6.19
CA ALA A 537 17.63 21.13 -6.72
C ALA A 537 17.32 20.98 -8.22
N ASP A 538 18.24 20.38 -9.00
CA ASP A 538 17.98 20.05 -10.40
C ASP A 538 16.95 18.93 -10.50
N PHE A 539 17.03 17.92 -9.61
CA PHE A 539 16.06 16.83 -9.55
C PHE A 539 14.65 17.34 -9.24
N GLU A 540 14.49 18.22 -8.25
CA GLU A 540 13.19 18.80 -7.87
C GLU A 540 12.56 19.66 -8.99
N GLN A 541 13.39 20.26 -9.86
CA GLN A 541 12.94 21.04 -11.01
C GLN A 541 12.74 20.19 -12.29
N ALA A 542 13.30 18.98 -12.33
CA ALA A 542 13.16 18.07 -13.45
C ALA A 542 11.70 17.59 -13.59
N GLN A 543 11.32 17.26 -14.81
CA GLN A 543 9.98 16.81 -15.15
C GLN A 543 9.76 15.39 -14.63
N ALA A 544 8.65 15.18 -13.91
CA ALA A 544 8.24 13.86 -13.43
C ALA A 544 7.75 12.96 -14.58
N VAL A 545 7.95 11.65 -14.41
CA VAL A 545 7.45 10.60 -15.31
C VAL A 545 6.26 9.92 -14.65
N ASP A 546 5.08 10.08 -15.26
CA ASP A 546 3.81 9.58 -14.72
C ASP A 546 3.73 8.04 -14.77
N SER A 547 4.49 7.40 -15.67
CA SER A 547 4.46 5.96 -15.96
C SER A 547 5.47 5.12 -15.17
N SER A 548 5.83 5.54 -13.96
CA SER A 548 6.78 4.80 -13.11
C SER A 548 6.24 3.44 -12.65
N PRO A 549 7.02 2.35 -12.71
CA PRO A 549 6.57 1.04 -12.26
C PRO A 549 6.43 0.99 -10.73
N PRO A 550 5.49 0.18 -10.17
CA PRO A 550 5.45 -0.08 -8.74
C PRO A 550 6.72 -0.82 -8.31
N PRO A 551 7.34 -0.48 -7.17
CA PRO A 551 8.54 -1.17 -6.72
C PRO A 551 8.31 -2.64 -6.41
N SER A 552 9.21 -3.49 -6.93
CA SER A 552 9.34 -4.89 -6.54
C SER A 552 10.21 -5.00 -5.28
N THR A 553 10.17 -6.17 -4.63
CA THR A 553 11.07 -6.47 -3.50
C THR A 553 12.54 -6.25 -3.84
N ALA A 554 13.30 -5.73 -2.86
CA ALA A 554 14.71 -5.41 -3.01
C ALA A 554 15.52 -6.52 -3.70
N GLY A 555 16.34 -6.13 -4.68
CA GLY A 555 17.18 -7.04 -5.46
C GLY A 555 16.54 -7.54 -6.77
N GLN A 556 15.24 -7.32 -7.00
CA GLN A 556 14.60 -7.60 -8.29
C GLN A 556 14.99 -6.57 -9.35
N THR A 557 14.77 -6.91 -10.62
CA THR A 557 15.00 -5.97 -11.73
C THR A 557 13.76 -5.14 -12.01
N GLU A 558 13.96 -3.83 -12.10
CA GLU A 558 12.96 -2.87 -12.55
C GLU A 558 13.16 -2.42 -14.00
N THR A 559 12.09 -2.01 -14.66
CA THR A 559 12.14 -1.45 -16.01
C THR A 559 11.04 -0.40 -16.20
N ALA A 560 11.41 0.77 -16.71
CA ALA A 560 10.48 1.84 -17.10
C ALA A 560 10.69 2.25 -18.55
N VAL A 561 9.62 2.68 -19.22
CA VAL A 561 9.66 3.22 -20.57
C VAL A 561 9.13 4.65 -20.50
N VAL A 562 9.97 5.61 -20.89
CA VAL A 562 9.58 7.03 -21.00
C VAL A 562 9.41 7.35 -22.47
N ASP A 563 8.30 7.97 -22.86
CA ASP A 563 7.98 8.22 -24.27
C ASP A 563 7.43 9.64 -24.55
N ALA A 564 6.89 9.84 -25.76
CA ALA A 564 6.36 11.14 -26.18
C ALA A 564 5.19 11.63 -25.31
N SER A 565 4.44 10.72 -24.66
CA SER A 565 3.35 11.08 -23.75
C SER A 565 3.85 11.67 -22.44
N ASP A 566 5.03 11.27 -21.97
CA ASP A 566 5.70 11.89 -20.82
C ASP A 566 6.37 13.22 -21.18
N GLY A 567 6.41 13.61 -22.47
CA GLY A 567 6.98 14.89 -22.94
C GLY A 567 8.29 14.79 -23.73
N LEU A 568 8.69 13.60 -24.19
CA LEU A 568 9.90 13.46 -25.02
C LEU A 568 9.72 13.99 -26.45
N GLU A 569 10.64 14.84 -26.87
CA GLU A 569 10.69 15.49 -28.19
C GLU A 569 11.91 15.06 -29.01
N VAL A 570 11.73 14.99 -30.33
CA VAL A 570 12.84 14.75 -31.27
C VAL A 570 13.70 16.01 -31.39
N GLY A 571 15.02 15.84 -31.43
CA GLY A 571 16.02 16.89 -31.53
C GLY A 571 16.64 17.28 -30.20
N GLN A 572 16.26 16.60 -29.11
CA GLN A 572 16.71 16.91 -27.75
C GLN A 572 17.60 15.82 -27.16
N SER A 573 18.40 16.22 -26.16
CA SER A 573 19.11 15.32 -25.26
C SER A 573 18.38 15.25 -23.92
N TYR A 574 18.32 14.07 -23.32
CA TYR A 574 17.63 13.82 -22.07
C TYR A 574 18.53 13.15 -21.03
N TYR A 575 18.46 13.68 -19.82
CA TYR A 575 19.06 13.18 -18.60
C TYR A 575 17.95 12.68 -17.69
N PHE A 576 18.17 11.53 -17.04
CA PHE A 576 17.18 10.88 -16.19
C PHE A 576 17.72 10.75 -14.78
N ALA A 577 16.84 10.76 -13.79
CA ALA A 577 17.18 10.48 -12.41
C ALA A 577 16.02 9.78 -11.70
N VAL A 578 16.31 8.94 -10.70
CA VAL A 578 15.30 8.23 -9.92
C VAL A 578 15.61 8.30 -8.43
N VAL A 579 14.55 8.40 -7.63
CA VAL A 579 14.54 8.27 -6.17
C VAL A 579 13.54 7.18 -5.79
N ALA A 580 13.92 6.27 -4.91
CA ALA A 580 12.98 5.42 -4.17
C ALA A 580 12.55 6.11 -2.87
N GLU A 581 11.30 5.91 -2.49
CA GLU A 581 10.68 6.44 -1.28
C GLU A 581 9.99 5.29 -0.53
N ASP A 582 10.22 5.19 0.78
CA ASP A 582 9.56 4.23 1.67
C ASP A 582 8.15 4.68 2.03
N ASP A 583 7.45 3.86 2.80
CA ASP A 583 6.08 4.13 3.25
C ASP A 583 6.01 5.21 4.35
N ALA A 584 7.12 5.46 5.06
CA ALA A 584 7.31 6.56 6.00
C ALA A 584 7.63 7.91 5.32
N GLY A 585 7.87 7.91 4.01
CA GLY A 585 8.20 9.10 3.21
C GLY A 585 9.69 9.46 3.23
N ASN A 586 10.58 8.64 3.79
CA ASN A 586 12.01 8.84 3.65
C ASN A 586 12.46 8.47 2.23
N ARG A 587 13.41 9.24 1.72
CA ARG A 587 13.83 9.20 0.32
C ARG A 587 15.27 8.74 0.22
N SER A 588 15.52 7.78 -0.67
CA SER A 588 16.89 7.45 -1.09
C SER A 588 17.60 8.66 -1.70
N PRO A 589 18.95 8.67 -1.74
CA PRO A 589 19.68 9.57 -2.62
C PRO A 589 19.24 9.38 -4.07
N TRP A 590 19.01 10.49 -4.80
CA TRP A 590 18.76 10.42 -6.23
C TRP A 590 19.96 9.80 -6.95
N THR A 591 19.68 9.03 -8.00
CA THR A 591 20.71 8.46 -8.86
C THR A 591 20.40 8.76 -10.32
N ALA A 592 21.44 8.93 -11.13
CA ALA A 592 21.30 9.23 -12.56
C ALA A 592 22.22 8.34 -13.42
N PRO A 593 21.80 7.95 -14.65
CA PRO A 593 22.66 7.20 -15.55
C PRO A 593 23.88 8.03 -15.97
N THR A 594 24.99 7.35 -16.22
CA THR A 594 26.20 7.99 -16.77
C THR A 594 26.04 8.49 -18.21
N ARG A 595 25.07 7.95 -18.95
CA ARG A 595 24.80 8.29 -20.36
C ARG A 595 23.49 9.06 -20.45
N LYS A 596 23.46 10.11 -21.29
CA LYS A 596 22.23 10.75 -21.77
C LYS A 596 21.62 9.96 -22.93
N ALA A 597 20.30 10.09 -23.11
CA ALA A 597 19.63 9.71 -24.36
C ALA A 597 19.61 10.91 -25.30
N VAL A 598 19.71 10.68 -26.60
CA VAL A 598 19.62 11.74 -27.62
C VAL A 598 18.63 11.30 -28.70
N LEU A 599 17.49 11.96 -28.80
CA LEU A 599 16.44 11.61 -29.76
C LEU A 599 16.69 12.34 -31.09
N VAL A 600 17.64 11.87 -31.89
CA VAL A 600 17.97 12.51 -33.17
C VAL A 600 17.05 12.06 -34.31
N LYS A 601 16.64 13.00 -35.18
CA LYS A 601 15.84 12.72 -36.38
C LYS A 601 16.68 12.02 -37.45
N ASP A 602 17.87 12.56 -37.70
CA ASP A 602 18.86 12.07 -38.65
C ASP A 602 20.18 11.82 -37.92
N ILE A 603 21.15 11.19 -38.58
CA ILE A 603 22.49 11.05 -37.99
C ILE A 603 23.07 12.45 -37.70
N GLU A 604 23.50 12.66 -36.45
CA GLU A 604 24.20 13.86 -36.04
C GLU A 604 25.69 13.54 -35.87
N ILE A 605 26.53 14.36 -36.49
CA ILE A 605 27.98 14.34 -36.33
C ILE A 605 28.37 15.78 -36.02
N GLU A 606 28.93 16.03 -34.84
CA GLU A 606 29.32 17.39 -34.47
C GLU A 606 30.23 18.01 -35.53
N GLU A 607 30.23 19.33 -35.68
CA GLU A 607 31.21 20.00 -36.53
C GLU A 607 32.59 20.00 -35.87
N GLY A 608 33.64 20.05 -36.70
CA GLY A 608 35.00 19.92 -36.20
C GLY A 608 35.65 21.21 -35.78
N ASP A 609 36.06 21.24 -34.53
CA ASP A 609 36.90 22.30 -34.00
C ASP A 609 38.35 22.17 -34.49
N VAL A 610 39.03 23.30 -34.60
CA VAL A 610 40.47 23.34 -34.94
C VAL A 610 41.23 22.77 -33.75
N THR A 611 41.95 21.67 -33.93
CA THR A 611 42.90 21.19 -32.91
C THR A 611 44.14 22.09 -32.92
N ALA A 612 44.02 23.27 -32.29
CA ALA A 612 45.12 24.21 -32.12
C ALA A 612 45.67 24.11 -30.68
N GLY A 613 46.95 23.75 -30.55
CA GLY A 613 47.70 23.92 -29.29
C GLY A 613 48.72 22.81 -29.03
N ALA A 614 49.89 23.21 -28.52
CA ALA A 614 51.06 22.36 -28.23
C ALA A 614 50.81 21.20 -27.23
N ASN A 615 49.61 21.08 -26.65
CA ASN A 615 49.23 20.05 -25.68
C ASN A 615 48.06 19.14 -26.12
N ARG A 616 47.41 19.34 -27.29
CA ARG A 616 46.31 18.46 -27.75
C ARG A 616 46.80 17.48 -28.82
N SER A 617 47.30 16.33 -28.37
CA SER A 617 47.77 15.23 -29.22
C SER A 617 46.67 14.29 -29.73
N VAL A 618 45.41 14.58 -29.43
CA VAL A 618 44.24 13.74 -29.73
C VAL A 618 43.15 14.62 -30.34
N ALA A 619 42.63 14.21 -31.50
CA ALA A 619 41.45 14.77 -32.10
C ALA A 619 40.24 13.90 -31.74
N GLU A 620 39.13 14.57 -31.43
CA GLU A 620 37.88 13.97 -31.00
C GLU A 620 36.74 14.35 -31.97
N THR A 621 35.82 13.42 -32.20
CA THR A 621 34.58 13.67 -32.95
C THR A 621 33.46 12.87 -32.33
N GLN A 622 32.38 13.55 -31.98
CA GLN A 622 31.17 12.94 -31.46
C GLN A 622 30.15 12.70 -32.58
N PHE A 623 29.40 11.61 -32.46
CA PHE A 623 28.28 11.30 -33.35
C PHE A 623 27.17 10.53 -32.63
N VAL A 624 25.94 10.68 -33.10
CA VAL A 624 24.75 9.99 -32.62
C VAL A 624 24.01 9.40 -33.81
N LEU A 625 23.57 8.14 -33.71
CA LEU A 625 22.79 7.49 -34.75
C LEU A 625 21.28 7.57 -34.47
N ASN A 626 20.49 7.69 -35.53
CA ASN A 626 19.02 7.57 -35.49
C ASN A 626 18.52 6.14 -35.80
N GLU A 627 19.43 5.17 -35.95
CA GLU A 627 19.10 3.75 -36.10
C GLU A 627 20.31 2.89 -35.76
N THR A 628 20.09 1.83 -34.99
CA THR A 628 21.12 0.88 -34.57
C THR A 628 21.68 0.13 -35.78
N GLN A 629 22.97 0.28 -36.08
CA GLN A 629 23.60 -0.33 -37.27
C GLN A 629 25.12 -0.49 -37.10
N GLU A 630 25.76 -1.23 -38.00
CA GLU A 630 27.24 -1.29 -38.05
C GLU A 630 27.82 0.00 -38.64
N VAL A 631 28.82 0.56 -37.97
CA VAL A 631 29.52 1.78 -38.43
C VAL A 631 31.01 1.52 -38.59
N ARG A 632 31.55 2.01 -39.72
CA ARG A 632 32.97 2.12 -40.00
C ARG A 632 33.37 3.59 -40.08
N VAL A 633 34.46 3.95 -39.39
CA VAL A 633 35.04 5.29 -39.39
C VAL A 633 36.48 5.22 -39.83
N GLU A 634 36.81 5.93 -40.90
CA GLU A 634 38.13 5.89 -41.55
C GLU A 634 38.67 7.31 -41.77
N LEU A 635 39.97 7.47 -41.52
CA LEU A 635 40.70 8.71 -41.76
C LEU A 635 41.40 8.65 -43.12
N TYR A 636 41.25 9.70 -43.93
CA TYR A 636 41.84 9.84 -45.25
C TYR A 636 42.67 11.11 -45.35
N ASP A 637 43.73 11.09 -46.16
CA ASP A 637 44.50 12.30 -46.52
C ASP A 637 43.83 13.08 -47.67
N LEU A 638 44.42 14.24 -48.03
CA LEU A 638 43.97 15.08 -49.15
C LEU A 638 43.94 14.37 -50.51
N LEU A 639 44.73 13.31 -50.69
CA LEU A 639 44.79 12.53 -51.92
C LEU A 639 43.78 11.37 -51.91
N GLY A 640 42.95 11.26 -50.86
CA GLY A 640 41.96 10.20 -50.71
C GLY A 640 42.56 8.85 -50.31
N ARG A 641 43.82 8.81 -49.85
CA ARG A 641 44.45 7.58 -49.36
C ARG A 641 44.04 7.36 -47.91
N ARG A 642 43.64 6.12 -47.58
CA ARG A 642 43.26 5.76 -46.21
C ARG A 642 44.50 5.75 -45.32
N VAL A 643 44.49 6.62 -44.32
CA VAL A 643 45.55 6.79 -43.32
C VAL A 643 45.36 5.83 -42.15
N ARG A 644 44.12 5.72 -41.65
CA ARG A 644 43.81 4.89 -40.47
C ARG A 644 42.35 4.45 -40.46
N VAL A 645 42.08 3.27 -39.91
CA VAL A 645 40.73 2.83 -39.53
C VAL A 645 40.56 3.12 -38.04
N LEU A 646 39.53 3.87 -37.67
CA LEU A 646 39.27 4.31 -36.29
C LEU A 646 38.17 3.50 -35.63
N LEU A 647 37.19 3.08 -36.42
CA LEU A 647 36.14 2.15 -36.03
C LEU A 647 35.92 1.20 -37.22
N ASP A 648 35.89 -0.11 -36.97
CA ASP A 648 35.74 -1.10 -38.05
C ASP A 648 34.53 -1.97 -37.81
N GLY A 649 33.40 -1.66 -38.50
CA GLY A 649 32.21 -2.52 -38.52
C GLY A 649 31.60 -2.78 -37.14
N LYS A 650 31.69 -1.85 -36.20
CA LYS A 650 31.12 -2.04 -34.85
C LYS A 650 29.64 -1.71 -34.89
N LYS A 651 28.81 -2.58 -34.33
CA LYS A 651 27.38 -2.28 -34.10
C LYS A 651 27.25 -1.20 -33.04
N ILE A 652 26.68 -0.05 -33.42
CA ILE A 652 26.44 1.11 -32.57
C ILE A 652 24.94 1.24 -32.34
N GLN A 653 24.54 1.40 -31.08
CA GLN A 653 23.15 1.62 -30.71
C GLN A 653 22.71 3.04 -31.07
N GLU A 654 21.47 3.18 -31.53
CA GLU A 654 20.86 4.50 -31.75
C GLU A 654 20.68 5.29 -30.45
N GLY A 655 20.56 6.61 -30.61
CA GLY A 655 20.20 7.54 -29.55
C GLY A 655 21.22 7.68 -28.43
N PHE A 656 22.44 7.21 -28.63
CA PHE A 656 23.54 7.42 -27.72
C PHE A 656 24.73 8.10 -28.40
N GLU A 657 25.27 9.10 -27.72
CA GLU A 657 26.51 9.75 -28.11
C GLU A 657 27.68 8.74 -28.13
N GLN A 658 28.42 8.78 -29.23
CA GLN A 658 29.63 8.00 -29.45
C GLN A 658 30.78 8.94 -29.75
N VAL A 659 31.96 8.60 -29.25
CA VAL A 659 33.16 9.40 -29.44
C VAL A 659 34.19 8.61 -30.21
N VAL A 660 34.72 9.19 -31.29
CA VAL A 660 35.89 8.67 -32.01
C VAL A 660 37.08 9.55 -31.71
N GLN A 661 38.13 8.95 -31.15
CA GLN A 661 39.38 9.63 -30.84
C GLN A 661 40.54 9.05 -31.63
N PHE A 662 41.48 9.90 -32.05
CA PHE A 662 42.75 9.45 -32.61
C PHE A 662 43.88 10.41 -32.34
N ARG A 663 45.09 9.85 -32.18
CA ARG A 663 46.30 10.67 -31.96
C ARG A 663 46.73 11.38 -33.23
N THR A 664 46.96 12.69 -33.13
CA THR A 664 47.38 13.58 -34.22
C THR A 664 48.90 13.68 -34.39
N ASN A 665 49.69 13.38 -33.36
CA ASN A 665 51.16 13.54 -33.38
C ASN A 665 51.88 12.75 -34.48
N SER A 666 51.27 11.65 -34.94
CA SER A 666 51.83 10.81 -36.02
C SER A 666 51.44 11.29 -37.42
N LEU A 667 50.68 12.37 -37.53
CA LEU A 667 50.17 12.92 -38.79
C LEU A 667 50.96 14.18 -39.16
N SER A 668 51.13 14.46 -40.45
CA SER A 668 51.69 15.76 -40.88
C SER A 668 50.64 16.85 -40.74
N SER A 669 51.05 18.09 -40.44
CA SER A 669 50.15 19.24 -40.39
C SER A 669 49.47 19.44 -41.76
N GLY A 670 48.15 19.62 -41.76
CA GLY A 670 47.33 19.70 -42.97
C GLY A 670 45.90 19.16 -42.78
N PRO A 671 45.05 19.30 -43.81
CA PRO A 671 43.68 18.80 -43.76
C PRO A 671 43.60 17.29 -44.00
N TYR A 672 42.69 16.64 -43.28
CA TYR A 672 42.32 15.23 -43.43
C TYR A 672 40.80 15.11 -43.50
N PHE A 673 40.31 13.95 -43.92
CA PHE A 673 38.89 13.65 -44.02
C PHE A 673 38.52 12.43 -43.20
N LEU A 674 37.58 12.60 -42.27
CA LEU A 674 36.98 11.56 -41.48
C LEU A 674 35.72 11.07 -42.17
N ARG A 675 35.69 9.83 -42.63
CA ARG A 675 34.54 9.25 -43.32
C ARG A 675 33.84 8.24 -42.41
N PHE A 676 32.57 8.52 -42.14
CA PHE A 676 31.65 7.62 -41.45
C PHE A 676 30.82 6.90 -42.51
N ARG A 677 30.75 5.57 -42.41
CA ARG A 677 29.93 4.73 -43.27
C ARG A 677 29.11 3.79 -42.41
N GLY A 678 27.79 3.92 -42.50
CA GLY A 678 26.83 2.95 -41.99
C GLY A 678 26.22 2.13 -43.12
N GLU A 679 25.16 1.39 -42.81
CA GLU A 679 24.42 0.59 -43.78
C GLU A 679 23.67 1.47 -44.79
N ARG A 680 23.15 2.61 -44.34
CA ARG A 680 22.29 3.51 -45.15
C ARG A 680 22.84 4.91 -45.32
N PHE A 681 24.01 5.21 -44.78
CA PHE A 681 24.60 6.55 -44.86
C PHE A 681 26.11 6.52 -45.14
N THR A 682 26.60 7.58 -45.75
CA THR A 682 28.04 7.88 -45.80
C THR A 682 28.21 9.39 -45.63
N VAL A 683 28.90 9.80 -44.56
CA VAL A 683 29.18 11.21 -44.26
C VAL A 683 30.69 11.39 -44.20
N THR A 684 31.20 12.46 -44.82
CA THR A 684 32.62 12.80 -44.77
C THR A 684 32.79 14.18 -44.15
N ARG A 685 33.54 14.24 -43.05
CA ARG A 685 33.87 15.45 -42.31
C ARG A 685 35.32 15.85 -42.57
N LYS A 686 35.58 17.12 -42.83
CA LYS A 686 36.95 17.65 -42.91
C LYS A 686 37.47 17.96 -41.50
N ILE A 687 38.73 17.66 -41.26
CA ILE A 687 39.46 18.06 -40.05
C ILE A 687 40.79 18.69 -40.46
N VAL A 688 41.37 19.54 -39.62
CA VAL A 688 42.68 20.15 -39.85
C VAL A 688 43.59 19.79 -38.68
N VAL A 689 44.72 19.15 -38.99
CA VAL A 689 45.75 18.82 -38.01
C VAL A 689 46.82 19.90 -38.05
N VAL A 690 47.18 20.44 -36.88
CA VAL A 690 48.27 21.41 -36.71
C VAL A 690 49.23 20.88 -35.65
N ASN A 691 50.31 20.24 -36.09
CA ASN A 691 51.43 19.81 -35.26
C ASN A 691 52.60 20.78 -35.32
#